data_AF-A0A6H1K0J8-F1
#
_entry.id   AF-A0A6H1K0J8-F1
#
_cell.length_a   1.000
_cell.length_b   1.000
_cell.length_c   1.000
_cell.angle_alpha   90.00
_cell.angle_beta   90.00
_cell.angle_gamma   90.00
#
_symmetry.space_group_name_H-M   'P 1'
#
loop_
_entity.id
_entity.type
_entity.pdbx_description
1 polymer ?
#
loop_
_entity_poly.entity_id
_entity_poly.type
_entity_poly.pdbx_seq_one_letter_code
_entity_poly.pdbx_strand_id
1 'polypeptide(L)'
;MPLFPASLNGPARQLAVLHGIDGIGVGLYMAGSAVYLTQVTGLSPAQIGMALSAAGLTGLLASVLFGMVADRTGARPLLTWLLIGLGCGYLALPAVHSAWQFVVLAVAVGALQFGTGPSFMSLIAELVPGQDRVNARAAIRSVGNASMGLGTLAAAVLLAVGTRGALQVIPLANGVTFVVAGLLVHRLPAAAARPAPPAAGRFTALRDGPFLRVVAVNAALSLHDSVLAVAIPLWIVVGTGLPTVLTPLLIGLNTVLCVLLQVRAARGSDDLPGAARLARRAGLAGAASCLLLIPTGHLGTLTAGFLVCAAFVVMTGAELWHAAGSFGIGIGLAPEDRRGEYLGAFQLHHGLQSILGPLILTAFIGHGSGLGWTAAAVLFTAAALLVQPAVRAASAASAAWAGVLKHPGPPRTSPPWTEPEDTTDTTAPQTPQIPEARMLHPAADARTPGPYSGRELARDLRALGVERGDVVMVHTSLSALGWTVGGPVALLRALREAVGASGTLVVPAFTTYLTDPATWVQRPVPPTWWPHIRASLPPFDPDVHPVQPRLGRFPEFVRTLPGTHRSTHPLYSLAASGPAAPALLAAHPLPYGLGARSPLTALGGAAAKVLLIGVGWDKCTVLHLAEHLTPYPGRRVHRMRVPRAGADGATVWQDSDQLVMYEGDYARIGDRAARAGLVREGPLAAAGALLCPVAALVDLACGWLERHRDLSAWGVAPNMTGVREAPATAL
;
A
#
# COMPACT_ATOMS: atom_id res chain seq x y z
N MET A 1 -6.32 22.72 20.36
CA MET A 1 -6.63 21.55 19.51
C MET A 1 -5.48 21.35 18.54
N PRO A 2 -4.93 20.13 18.36
CA PRO A 2 -3.95 19.93 17.30
C PRO A 2 -4.59 20.25 15.95
N LEU A 3 -3.88 21.00 15.10
CA LEU A 3 -4.31 21.42 13.75
C LEU A 3 -4.61 20.23 12.81
N PHE A 4 -4.22 19.01 13.20
CA PHE A 4 -4.42 17.79 12.42
C PHE A 4 -4.96 16.65 13.32
N PRO A 5 -5.91 15.83 12.84
CA PRO A 5 -6.36 14.63 13.54
C PRO A 5 -5.22 13.65 13.79
N ALA A 6 -5.33 12.83 14.84
CA ALA A 6 -4.34 11.83 15.24
C ALA A 6 -3.97 10.80 14.14
N SER A 7 -4.79 10.70 13.08
CA SER A 7 -4.54 9.88 11.89
C SER A 7 -3.49 10.46 10.93
N LEU A 8 -3.05 11.72 11.12
CA LEU A 8 -2.05 12.38 10.28
C LEU A 8 -0.69 12.47 10.99
N ASN A 9 0.03 11.35 11.05
CA ASN A 9 1.39 11.26 11.57
C ASN A 9 2.40 10.90 10.46
N GLY A 10 3.65 11.35 10.60
CA GLY A 10 4.72 11.03 9.66
C GLY A 10 4.41 11.44 8.20
N PRO A 11 4.61 10.55 7.20
CA PRO A 11 4.35 10.83 5.79
C PRO A 11 2.90 11.25 5.47
N ALA A 12 1.91 10.77 6.22
CA ALA A 12 0.50 11.13 6.01
C ALA A 12 0.26 12.63 6.24
N ARG A 13 0.94 13.24 7.22
CA ARG A 13 0.87 14.69 7.47
C ARG A 13 1.45 15.49 6.32
N GLN A 14 2.58 15.03 5.78
CA GLN A 14 3.22 15.70 4.65
C GLN A 14 2.36 15.63 3.39
N LEU A 15 1.70 14.48 3.14
CA LEU A 15 0.72 14.32 2.07
C LEU A 15 -0.51 15.23 2.28
N ALA A 16 -0.97 15.43 3.51
CA ALA A 16 -2.07 16.35 3.81
C ALA A 16 -1.68 17.82 3.57
N VAL A 17 -0.48 18.24 3.99
CA VAL A 17 0.04 19.59 3.72
C VAL A 17 0.16 19.83 2.22
N LEU A 18 0.72 18.87 1.50
CA LEU A 18 0.83 18.92 0.06
C LEU A 18 -0.52 19.08 -0.61
N HIS A 19 -1.49 18.25 -0.23
CA HIS A 19 -2.84 18.29 -0.80
C HIS A 19 -3.65 19.53 -0.37
N GLY A 20 -3.23 20.16 0.73
CA GLY A 20 -3.75 21.47 1.11
C GLY A 20 -3.23 22.57 0.19
N ILE A 21 -1.93 22.56 -0.12
CA ILE A 21 -1.30 23.57 -0.99
C ILE A 21 -1.89 23.52 -2.40
N ASP A 22 -1.91 22.36 -3.04
CA ASP A 22 -2.51 22.24 -4.38
C ASP A 22 -4.02 22.50 -4.35
N GLY A 23 -4.71 22.09 -3.28
CA GLY A 23 -6.13 22.35 -3.06
C GLY A 23 -6.50 23.83 -3.13
N ILE A 24 -5.71 24.74 -2.53
CA ILE A 24 -5.93 26.20 -2.64
C ILE A 24 -5.89 26.64 -4.11
N GLY A 25 -4.86 26.22 -4.85
CA GLY A 25 -4.70 26.56 -6.26
C GLY A 25 -5.82 26.02 -7.13
N VAL A 26 -6.22 24.76 -6.90
CA VAL A 26 -7.32 24.11 -7.63
C VAL A 26 -8.63 24.82 -7.37
N GLY A 27 -8.94 25.18 -6.13
CA GLY A 27 -10.16 25.92 -5.78
C GLY A 27 -10.20 27.31 -6.43
N LEU A 28 -9.06 28.01 -6.38
CA LEU A 28 -8.89 29.30 -7.05
C LEU A 28 -9.15 29.20 -8.56
N TYR A 29 -8.52 28.21 -9.21
CA TYR A 29 -8.66 27.99 -10.65
C TYR A 29 -10.08 27.55 -11.03
N MET A 30 -10.70 26.63 -10.29
CA MET A 30 -12.04 26.14 -10.62
C MET A 30 -13.10 27.24 -10.56
N ALA A 31 -13.04 28.12 -9.55
CA ALA A 31 -13.97 29.22 -9.42
C ALA A 31 -13.73 30.37 -10.41
N GLY A 32 -12.46 30.62 -10.79
CA GLY A 32 -12.08 31.77 -11.60
C GLY A 32 -11.77 31.51 -13.08
N SER A 33 -11.53 30.26 -13.48
CA SER A 33 -11.00 29.91 -14.81
C SER A 33 -11.92 30.28 -15.96
N ALA A 34 -13.24 30.12 -15.83
CA ALA A 34 -14.19 30.48 -16.89
C ALA A 34 -14.12 31.98 -17.23
N VAL A 35 -14.05 32.84 -16.20
CA VAL A 35 -13.93 34.29 -16.36
C VAL A 35 -12.56 34.65 -16.93
N TYR A 36 -11.48 34.06 -16.41
CA TYR A 36 -10.14 34.25 -16.95
C TYR A 36 -10.06 33.88 -18.45
N LEU A 37 -10.56 32.70 -18.81
CA LEU A 37 -10.44 32.18 -20.18
C LEU A 37 -11.26 32.99 -21.20
N THR A 38 -12.41 33.52 -20.77
CA THR A 38 -13.26 34.36 -21.62
C THR A 38 -12.79 35.81 -21.68
N GLN A 39 -12.43 36.42 -20.55
CA GLN A 39 -12.10 37.85 -20.49
C GLN A 39 -10.62 38.17 -20.77
N VAL A 40 -9.69 37.29 -20.40
CA VAL A 40 -8.23 37.56 -20.58
C VAL A 40 -7.71 36.93 -21.87
N THR A 41 -8.01 35.65 -22.11
CA THR A 41 -7.56 34.95 -23.32
C THR A 41 -8.53 35.07 -24.50
N GLY A 42 -9.77 35.53 -24.29
CA GLY A 42 -10.73 35.78 -25.37
C GLY A 42 -11.33 34.52 -26.00
N LEU A 43 -11.27 33.37 -25.30
CA LEU A 43 -11.80 32.11 -25.81
C LEU A 43 -13.32 32.08 -25.69
N SER A 44 -13.98 31.54 -26.71
CA SER A 44 -15.43 31.32 -26.63
C SER A 44 -15.75 30.14 -25.71
N PRO A 45 -16.94 30.10 -25.08
CA PRO A 45 -17.38 28.96 -24.29
C PRO A 45 -17.33 27.63 -25.07
N ALA A 46 -17.63 27.67 -26.38
CA ALA A 46 -17.55 26.50 -27.25
C ALA A 46 -16.10 25.99 -27.40
N GLN A 47 -15.12 26.88 -27.58
CA GLN A 47 -13.70 26.52 -27.65
C GLN A 47 -13.21 25.92 -26.33
N ILE A 48 -13.63 26.49 -25.20
CA ILE A 48 -13.31 25.97 -23.87
C ILE A 48 -13.90 24.56 -23.70
N GLY A 49 -15.18 24.37 -24.04
CA GLY A 49 -15.86 23.08 -23.99
C GLY A 49 -15.17 22.01 -24.85
N MET A 50 -14.81 22.34 -26.09
CA MET A 50 -14.07 21.43 -26.97
C MET A 50 -12.71 21.02 -26.38
N ALA A 51 -11.94 21.98 -25.86
CA ALA A 51 -10.63 21.71 -25.26
C ALA A 51 -10.74 20.82 -24.01
N LEU A 52 -11.70 21.09 -23.12
CA LEU A 52 -11.96 20.26 -21.94
C LEU A 52 -12.43 18.85 -22.31
N SER A 53 -13.20 18.72 -23.39
CA SER A 53 -13.66 17.42 -23.89
C SER A 53 -12.51 16.59 -24.47
N ALA A 54 -11.65 17.21 -25.28
CA ALA A 54 -10.43 16.58 -25.78
C ALA A 54 -9.51 16.15 -24.62
N ALA A 55 -9.31 17.03 -23.64
CA ALA A 55 -8.52 16.77 -22.45
C ALA A 55 -9.04 15.56 -21.64
N GLY A 56 -10.36 15.49 -21.42
CA GLY A 56 -10.99 14.37 -20.71
C GLY A 56 -10.82 13.03 -21.42
N LEU A 57 -10.99 13.00 -22.76
CA LEU A 57 -10.81 11.79 -23.55
C LEU A 57 -9.35 11.29 -23.50
N THR A 58 -8.38 12.20 -23.65
CA THR A 58 -6.96 11.85 -23.56
C THR A 58 -6.56 11.46 -22.14
N GLY A 59 -7.14 12.09 -21.12
CA GLY A 59 -6.89 11.80 -19.71
C GLY A 59 -7.29 10.39 -19.31
N LEU A 60 -8.42 9.89 -19.80
CA LEU A 60 -8.86 8.51 -19.56
C LEU A 60 -7.82 7.48 -20.02
N LEU A 61 -7.28 7.65 -21.23
CA LEU A 61 -6.21 6.78 -21.75
C LEU A 61 -4.91 6.95 -20.95
N ALA A 62 -4.56 8.19 -20.62
CA ALA A 62 -3.36 8.51 -19.87
C ALA A 62 -3.35 7.92 -18.46
N SER A 63 -4.51 7.80 -17.79
CA SER A 63 -4.63 7.25 -16.43
C SER A 63 -4.04 5.84 -16.31
N VAL A 64 -4.36 4.94 -17.25
CA VAL A 64 -3.84 3.56 -17.26
C VAL A 64 -2.36 3.54 -17.63
N LEU A 65 -1.95 4.36 -18.59
CA LEU A 65 -0.55 4.48 -19.02
C LEU A 65 0.34 4.95 -17.88
N PHE A 66 -0.03 6.03 -17.19
CA PHE A 66 0.69 6.53 -16.02
C PHE A 66 0.65 5.55 -14.86
N GLY A 67 -0.44 4.80 -14.68
CA GLY A 67 -0.48 3.67 -13.75
C GLY A 67 0.61 2.63 -14.02
N MET A 68 0.77 2.21 -15.29
CA MET A 68 1.86 1.29 -15.67
C MET A 68 3.25 1.92 -15.53
N VAL A 69 3.40 3.23 -15.73
CA VAL A 69 4.66 3.94 -15.49
C VAL A 69 4.97 3.99 -13.99
N ALA A 70 3.96 4.17 -13.13
CA ALA A 70 4.11 4.13 -11.67
C ALA A 70 4.63 2.76 -11.21
N ASP A 71 4.13 1.67 -11.80
CA ASP A 71 4.61 0.31 -11.49
C ASP A 71 6.10 0.09 -11.84
N ARG A 72 6.66 0.84 -12.79
CA ARG A 72 8.07 0.73 -13.21
C ARG A 72 9.00 1.72 -12.50
N THR A 73 8.55 2.96 -12.35
CA THR A 73 9.37 4.07 -11.87
C THR A 73 9.16 4.37 -10.38
N GLY A 74 8.10 3.82 -9.79
CA GLY A 74 7.64 4.15 -8.44
C GLY A 74 6.68 5.34 -8.43
N ALA A 75 5.76 5.36 -7.46
CA ALA A 75 4.72 6.38 -7.35
C ALA A 75 5.27 7.79 -7.05
N ARG A 76 6.33 7.88 -6.23
CA ARG A 76 6.94 9.16 -5.81
C ARG A 76 7.55 9.96 -6.98
N PRO A 77 8.52 9.44 -7.77
CA PRO A 77 9.10 10.21 -8.86
C PRO A 77 8.04 10.54 -9.92
N LEU A 78 7.15 9.61 -10.26
CA LEU A 78 6.10 9.90 -11.23
C LEU A 78 5.18 11.04 -10.77
N LEU A 79 4.67 10.98 -9.53
CA LEU A 79 3.81 12.06 -9.02
C LEU A 79 4.55 13.40 -8.97
N THR A 80 5.85 13.40 -8.66
CA THR A 80 6.70 14.61 -8.71
C THR A 80 6.68 15.22 -10.11
N TRP A 81 6.96 14.41 -11.15
CA TRP A 81 6.96 14.86 -12.54
C TRP A 81 5.58 15.34 -13.01
N LEU A 82 4.52 14.63 -12.63
CA LEU A 82 3.15 14.99 -12.98
C LEU A 82 2.76 16.35 -12.39
N LEU A 83 3.04 16.57 -11.09
CA LEU A 83 2.71 17.84 -10.42
C LEU A 83 3.55 19.00 -10.94
N ILE A 84 4.86 18.82 -11.17
CA ILE A 84 5.70 19.86 -11.77
C ILE A 84 5.22 20.17 -13.20
N GLY A 85 4.89 19.15 -13.99
CA GLY A 85 4.35 19.32 -15.34
C GLY A 85 3.02 20.09 -15.35
N LEU A 86 2.10 19.78 -14.44
CA LEU A 86 0.87 20.54 -14.23
C LEU A 86 1.17 22.00 -13.88
N GLY A 87 2.09 22.21 -12.94
CA GLY A 87 2.54 23.53 -12.53
C GLY A 87 3.05 24.36 -13.70
N CYS A 88 3.97 23.81 -14.50
CA CYS A 88 4.46 24.43 -15.73
C CYS A 88 3.33 24.71 -16.73
N GLY A 89 2.38 23.78 -16.88
CA GLY A 89 1.24 23.97 -17.78
C GLY A 89 0.36 25.16 -17.39
N TYR A 90 0.01 25.29 -16.11
CA TYR A 90 -0.76 26.43 -15.62
C TYR A 90 0.03 27.75 -15.66
N LEU A 91 1.34 27.71 -15.37
CA LEU A 91 2.22 28.88 -15.51
C LEU A 91 2.38 29.35 -16.96
N ALA A 92 2.23 28.44 -17.94
CA ALA A 92 2.25 28.76 -19.36
C ALA A 92 0.91 29.32 -19.88
N LEU A 93 -0.19 29.18 -19.12
CA LEU A 93 -1.53 29.59 -19.55
C LEU A 93 -1.64 31.08 -19.93
N PRO A 94 -0.95 32.04 -19.27
CA PRO A 94 -0.93 33.44 -19.70
C PRO A 94 -0.30 33.68 -21.08
N ALA A 95 0.49 32.74 -21.60
CA ALA A 95 1.08 32.82 -22.94
C ALA A 95 0.14 32.28 -24.04
N VAL A 96 -1.06 31.82 -23.69
CA VAL A 96 -2.05 31.34 -24.64
C VAL A 96 -2.85 32.50 -25.21
N HIS A 97 -2.78 32.68 -26.53
CA HIS A 97 -3.44 33.75 -27.27
C HIS A 97 -4.40 33.23 -28.33
N SER A 98 -4.49 31.91 -28.53
CA SER A 98 -5.35 31.30 -29.54
C SER A 98 -6.01 30.00 -29.04
N ALA A 99 -7.11 29.62 -29.69
CA ALA A 99 -7.87 28.43 -29.33
C ALA A 99 -7.07 27.12 -29.50
N TRP A 100 -6.25 27.00 -30.54
CA TRP A 100 -5.45 25.79 -30.74
C TRP A 100 -4.36 25.64 -29.67
N GLN A 101 -3.73 26.74 -29.25
CA GLN A 101 -2.75 26.74 -28.15
C GLN A 101 -3.41 26.26 -26.86
N PHE A 102 -4.62 26.75 -26.59
CA PHE A 102 -5.41 26.31 -25.45
C PHE A 102 -5.75 24.81 -25.52
N VAL A 103 -6.19 24.31 -26.68
CA VAL A 103 -6.50 22.88 -26.86
C VAL A 103 -5.27 22.00 -26.59
N VAL A 104 -4.11 22.34 -27.16
CA VAL A 104 -2.85 21.58 -26.94
C VAL A 104 -2.48 21.59 -25.46
N LEU A 105 -2.52 22.75 -24.82
CA LEU A 105 -2.19 22.88 -23.41
C LEU A 105 -3.20 22.15 -22.52
N ALA A 106 -4.50 22.25 -22.80
CA ALA A 106 -5.56 21.57 -22.07
C ALA A 106 -5.45 20.06 -22.19
N VAL A 107 -5.10 19.53 -23.37
CA VAL A 107 -4.84 18.09 -23.58
C VAL A 107 -3.64 17.64 -22.75
N ALA A 108 -2.53 18.37 -22.78
CA ALA A 108 -1.35 18.05 -21.99
C ALA A 108 -1.63 18.08 -20.49
N VAL A 109 -2.23 19.18 -19.98
CA VAL A 109 -2.63 19.34 -18.58
C VAL A 109 -3.64 18.27 -18.16
N GLY A 110 -4.64 17.98 -19.00
CA GLY A 110 -5.63 16.94 -18.77
C GLY A 110 -5.01 15.55 -18.64
N ALA A 111 -4.10 15.18 -19.54
CA ALA A 111 -3.38 13.92 -19.45
C ALA A 111 -2.60 13.80 -18.13
N LEU A 112 -1.85 14.85 -17.75
CA LEU A 112 -1.09 14.88 -16.49
C LEU A 112 -2.01 14.78 -15.27
N GLN A 113 -3.11 15.52 -15.27
CA GLN A 113 -4.10 15.56 -14.18
C GLN A 113 -4.66 14.17 -13.89
N PHE A 114 -5.04 13.41 -14.93
CA PHE A 114 -5.57 12.06 -14.76
C PHE A 114 -4.53 11.07 -14.22
N GLY A 115 -3.23 11.30 -14.48
CA GLY A 115 -2.15 10.50 -13.91
C GLY A 115 -1.90 10.75 -12.41
N THR A 116 -2.28 11.92 -11.88
CA THR A 116 -2.03 12.27 -10.48
C THR A 116 -2.80 11.39 -9.50
N GLY A 117 -4.08 11.09 -9.80
CA GLY A 117 -4.95 10.28 -8.96
C GLY A 117 -4.36 8.89 -8.65
N PRO A 118 -4.08 8.04 -9.65
CA PRO A 118 -3.48 6.72 -9.45
C PRO A 118 -2.15 6.79 -8.71
N SER A 119 -1.30 7.76 -9.07
CA SER A 119 0.03 7.94 -8.46
C SER A 119 -0.07 8.33 -6.99
N PHE A 120 -1.00 9.22 -6.64
CA PHE A 120 -1.26 9.63 -5.26
C PHE A 120 -1.81 8.47 -4.41
N MET A 121 -2.72 7.68 -4.97
CA MET A 121 -3.28 6.50 -4.31
C MET A 121 -2.20 5.45 -4.04
N SER A 122 -1.31 5.19 -5.02
CA SER A 122 -0.16 4.30 -4.84
C SER A 122 0.80 4.82 -3.78
N LEU A 123 1.05 6.13 -3.76
CA LEU A 123 1.95 6.76 -2.79
C LEU A 123 1.41 6.66 -1.35
N ILE A 124 0.10 6.85 -1.15
CA ILE A 124 -0.55 6.59 0.16
C ILE A 124 -0.41 5.11 0.54
N ALA A 125 -0.64 4.20 -0.40
CA ALA A 125 -0.50 2.77 -0.13
C ALA A 125 0.95 2.36 0.22
N GLU A 126 1.94 3.08 -0.30
CA GLU A 126 3.36 2.85 -0.01
C GLU A 126 3.81 3.45 1.32
N LEU A 127 3.42 4.70 1.62
CA LEU A 127 3.94 5.47 2.74
C LEU A 127 3.13 5.33 4.04
N VAL A 128 1.87 4.92 3.94
CA VAL A 128 0.97 4.82 5.11
C VAL A 128 0.75 3.35 5.48
N PRO A 129 0.93 2.97 6.77
CA PRO A 129 0.65 1.62 7.26
C PRO A 129 -0.77 1.16 6.92
N GLY A 130 -0.93 -0.13 6.60
CA GLY A 130 -2.18 -0.70 6.06
C GLY A 130 -3.45 -0.31 6.82
N GLN A 131 -3.40 -0.37 8.16
CA GLN A 131 -4.53 -0.06 9.05
C GLN A 131 -4.88 1.44 9.11
N ASP A 132 -3.98 2.33 8.71
CA ASP A 132 -4.16 3.79 8.80
C ASP A 132 -4.49 4.43 7.45
N ARG A 133 -4.33 3.70 6.33
CA ARG A 133 -4.49 4.23 4.96
C ARG A 133 -5.83 4.91 4.71
N VAL A 134 -6.91 4.29 5.15
CA VAL A 134 -8.28 4.76 4.95
C VAL A 134 -8.51 6.06 5.73
N ASN A 135 -8.16 6.07 7.01
CA ASN A 135 -8.29 7.25 7.88
C ASN A 135 -7.37 8.39 7.44
N ALA A 136 -6.15 8.08 7.01
CA ALA A 136 -5.22 9.05 6.46
C ALA A 136 -5.77 9.65 5.16
N ARG A 137 -6.27 8.84 4.21
CA ARG A 137 -6.86 9.36 2.97
C ARG A 137 -8.07 10.25 3.25
N ALA A 138 -8.95 9.84 4.16
CA ALA A 138 -10.10 10.63 4.56
C ALA A 138 -9.68 11.98 5.13
N ALA A 139 -8.68 12.02 6.03
CA ALA A 139 -8.15 13.25 6.60
C ALA A 139 -7.45 14.13 5.56
N ILE A 140 -6.67 13.55 4.65
CA ILE A 140 -6.04 14.27 3.52
C ILE A 140 -7.12 14.91 2.64
N ARG A 141 -8.20 14.18 2.30
CA ARG A 141 -9.33 14.72 1.52
C ARG A 141 -10.03 15.86 2.25
N SER A 142 -10.26 15.75 3.57
CA SER A 142 -10.82 16.85 4.36
C SER A 142 -9.96 18.11 4.28
N VAL A 143 -8.63 17.98 4.38
CA VAL A 143 -7.70 19.12 4.23
C VAL A 143 -7.76 19.70 2.83
N GLY A 144 -7.80 18.86 1.79
CA GLY A 144 -7.95 19.30 0.40
C GLY A 144 -9.25 20.08 0.17
N ASN A 145 -10.39 19.59 0.65
CA ASN A 145 -11.69 20.26 0.51
C ASN A 145 -11.73 21.60 1.26
N ALA A 146 -11.20 21.66 2.49
CA ALA A 146 -11.10 22.91 3.24
C ALA A 146 -10.25 23.94 2.47
N SER A 147 -9.12 23.49 1.92
CA SER A 147 -8.17 24.33 1.17
C SER A 147 -8.76 24.82 -0.14
N MET A 148 -9.51 23.96 -0.85
CA MET A 148 -10.24 24.33 -2.06
C MET A 148 -11.29 25.39 -1.79
N GLY A 149 -12.02 25.29 -0.68
CA GLY A 149 -12.96 26.33 -0.24
C GLY A 149 -12.29 27.69 -0.04
N LEU A 150 -11.10 27.72 0.60
CA LEU A 150 -10.30 28.95 0.73
C LEU A 150 -9.87 29.52 -0.63
N GLY A 151 -9.45 28.65 -1.55
CA GLY A 151 -9.13 29.03 -2.93
C GLY A 151 -10.32 29.66 -3.66
N THR A 152 -11.51 29.07 -3.55
CA THR A 152 -12.75 29.61 -4.13
C THR A 152 -13.09 30.99 -3.57
N LEU A 153 -12.94 31.21 -2.27
CA LEU A 153 -13.14 32.52 -1.64
C LEU A 153 -12.12 33.55 -2.15
N ALA A 154 -10.85 33.15 -2.29
CA ALA A 154 -9.82 34.01 -2.87
C ALA A 154 -10.12 34.37 -4.33
N ALA A 155 -10.66 33.43 -5.12
CA ALA A 155 -11.09 33.69 -6.49
C ALA A 155 -12.21 34.71 -6.54
N ALA A 156 -13.21 34.62 -5.66
CA ALA A 156 -14.29 35.60 -5.59
C ALA A 156 -13.75 37.04 -5.38
N VAL A 157 -12.72 37.20 -4.53
CA VAL A 157 -12.05 38.49 -4.33
C VAL A 157 -11.33 38.96 -5.61
N LEU A 158 -10.56 38.09 -6.26
CA LEU A 158 -9.86 38.43 -7.51
C LEU A 158 -10.83 38.78 -8.65
N LEU A 159 -11.94 38.06 -8.75
CA LEU A 159 -13.02 38.31 -9.71
C LEU A 159 -13.71 39.65 -9.42
N ALA A 160 -13.93 40.00 -8.15
CA ALA A 160 -14.50 41.29 -7.77
C ALA A 160 -13.58 42.47 -8.10
N VAL A 161 -12.26 42.27 -8.03
CA VAL A 161 -11.27 43.27 -8.50
C VAL A 161 -11.35 43.44 -10.02
N GLY A 162 -11.57 42.37 -10.77
CA GLY A 162 -11.90 42.39 -12.20
C GLY A 162 -10.80 42.90 -13.16
N THR A 163 -9.60 43.23 -12.66
CA THR A 163 -8.49 43.69 -13.51
C THR A 163 -7.80 42.52 -14.21
N ARG A 164 -7.23 42.77 -15.40
CA ARG A 164 -6.46 41.75 -16.15
C ARG A 164 -5.35 41.14 -15.30
N GLY A 165 -4.65 41.96 -14.49
CA GLY A 165 -3.62 41.49 -13.56
C GLY A 165 -4.18 40.56 -12.46
N ALA A 166 -5.29 40.94 -11.82
CA ALA A 166 -5.94 40.11 -10.81
C ALA A 166 -6.42 38.77 -11.39
N LEU A 167 -6.95 38.76 -12.61
CA LEU A 167 -7.35 37.53 -13.28
C LEU A 167 -6.16 36.65 -13.66
N GLN A 168 -5.01 37.21 -14.02
CA GLN A 168 -3.78 36.45 -14.30
C GLN A 168 -3.22 35.73 -13.07
N VAL A 169 -3.48 36.24 -11.85
CA VAL A 169 -3.08 35.55 -10.61
C VAL A 169 -3.71 34.16 -10.51
N ILE A 170 -4.91 33.94 -11.06
CA ILE A 170 -5.66 32.69 -10.95
C ILE A 170 -4.85 31.48 -11.47
N PRO A 171 -4.45 31.42 -12.75
CA PRO A 171 -3.64 30.31 -13.24
C PRO A 171 -2.19 30.33 -12.71
N LEU A 172 -1.61 31.51 -12.47
CA LEU A 172 -0.23 31.61 -11.97
C LEU A 172 -0.11 31.02 -10.56
N ALA A 173 -0.99 31.39 -9.65
CA ALA A 173 -1.00 30.86 -8.28
C ALA A 173 -1.25 29.35 -8.28
N ASN A 174 -2.18 28.85 -9.11
CA ASN A 174 -2.40 27.41 -9.26
C ASN A 174 -1.16 26.67 -9.81
N GLY A 175 -0.46 27.29 -10.76
CA GLY A 175 0.78 26.75 -11.28
C GLY A 175 1.87 26.65 -10.21
N VAL A 176 2.05 27.72 -9.41
CA VAL A 176 3.00 27.74 -8.29
C VAL A 176 2.65 26.70 -7.24
N THR A 177 1.38 26.54 -6.85
CA THR A 177 0.99 25.55 -5.85
C THR A 177 1.31 24.13 -6.30
N PHE A 178 1.11 23.80 -7.58
CA PHE A 178 1.49 22.50 -8.15
C PHE A 178 3.00 22.27 -8.18
N VAL A 179 3.80 23.27 -8.56
CA VAL A 179 5.27 23.17 -8.52
C VAL A 179 5.74 22.93 -7.08
N VAL A 180 5.24 23.71 -6.12
CA VAL A 180 5.57 23.54 -4.69
C VAL A 180 5.15 22.16 -4.19
N ALA A 181 3.94 21.71 -4.53
CA ALA A 181 3.47 20.37 -4.19
C ALA A 181 4.41 19.29 -4.76
N GLY A 182 4.81 19.38 -6.03
CA GLY A 182 5.76 18.46 -6.66
C GLY A 182 7.11 18.42 -5.94
N LEU A 183 7.68 19.58 -5.61
CA LEU A 183 8.93 19.67 -4.83
C LEU A 183 8.80 19.06 -3.43
N LEU A 184 7.63 19.16 -2.80
CA LEU A 184 7.35 18.52 -1.53
C LEU A 184 7.21 17.00 -1.66
N VAL A 185 6.59 16.47 -2.73
CA VAL A 185 6.59 15.01 -3.02
C VAL A 185 8.01 14.49 -3.12
N HIS A 186 8.88 15.22 -3.83
CA HIS A 186 10.26 14.80 -4.05
C HIS A 186 11.03 14.59 -2.74
N ARG A 187 10.69 15.35 -1.69
CA ARG A 187 11.29 15.26 -0.35
C ARG A 187 10.70 14.14 0.52
N LEU A 188 9.63 13.48 0.08
CA LEU A 188 9.08 12.33 0.81
C LEU A 188 10.06 11.15 0.78
N PRO A 189 10.05 10.28 1.80
CA PRO A 189 10.88 9.07 1.82
C PRO A 189 10.70 8.25 0.54
N ALA A 190 11.79 7.75 -0.02
CA ALA A 190 11.69 6.80 -1.12
C ALA A 190 11.10 5.49 -0.57
N ALA A 191 10.00 5.02 -1.13
CA ALA A 191 9.59 3.64 -0.91
C ALA A 191 10.67 2.71 -1.48
N ALA A 192 10.98 1.61 -0.79
CA ALA A 192 11.94 0.63 -1.27
C ALA A 192 11.58 0.20 -2.70
N ALA A 193 12.55 0.26 -3.63
CA ALA A 193 12.33 -0.09 -5.02
C ALA A 193 11.78 -1.52 -5.11
N ARG A 194 10.54 -1.67 -5.60
CA ARG A 194 9.97 -2.98 -5.87
C ARG A 194 10.56 -3.51 -7.18
N PRO A 195 11.02 -4.77 -7.24
CA PRO A 195 11.43 -5.37 -8.49
C PRO A 195 10.27 -5.31 -9.48
N ALA A 196 10.55 -4.87 -10.71
CA ALA A 196 9.54 -4.80 -11.75
C ALA A 196 8.90 -6.18 -11.92
N PRO A 197 7.56 -6.27 -12.03
CA PRO A 197 6.91 -7.55 -12.26
C PRO A 197 7.49 -8.22 -13.52
N PRO A 198 7.67 -9.56 -13.52
CA PRO A 198 8.04 -10.28 -14.74
C PRO A 198 7.05 -9.93 -15.85
N ALA A 199 7.48 -10.01 -17.10
CA ALA A 199 6.74 -9.53 -18.28
C ALA A 199 5.42 -10.30 -18.53
N ALA A 200 4.42 -10.13 -17.67
CA ALA A 200 3.04 -10.45 -17.94
C ALA A 200 2.40 -9.30 -18.75
N GLY A 201 1.37 -9.61 -19.53
CA GLY A 201 0.83 -8.74 -20.59
C GLY A 201 0.54 -7.29 -20.19
N ARG A 202 0.61 -6.37 -21.16
CA ARG A 202 0.18 -4.97 -20.99
C ARG A 202 -1.35 -4.91 -20.95
N PHE A 203 -1.91 -3.95 -20.20
CA PHE A 203 -3.35 -3.71 -20.13
C PHE A 203 -4.16 -4.91 -19.62
N THR A 204 -3.59 -5.67 -18.69
CA THR A 204 -4.29 -6.73 -17.95
C THR A 204 -5.52 -6.23 -17.19
N ALA A 205 -5.44 -5.06 -16.54
CA ALA A 205 -6.57 -4.50 -15.81
C ALA A 205 -7.76 -4.20 -16.74
N LEU A 206 -7.49 -3.85 -18.01
CA LEU A 206 -8.53 -3.63 -19.04
C LEU A 206 -9.08 -4.94 -19.64
N ARG A 207 -8.50 -6.08 -19.30
CA ARG A 207 -8.96 -7.41 -19.72
C ARG A 207 -9.57 -8.21 -18.57
N ASP A 208 -9.43 -7.71 -17.34
CA ASP A 208 -10.01 -8.29 -16.14
C ASP A 208 -11.51 -7.93 -16.04
N GLY A 209 -12.35 -8.76 -16.67
CA GLY A 209 -13.81 -8.56 -16.70
C GLY A 209 -14.46 -8.46 -15.30
N PRO A 210 -14.13 -9.33 -14.32
CA PRO A 210 -14.56 -9.15 -12.93
C PRO A 210 -14.20 -7.79 -12.34
N PHE A 211 -12.97 -7.33 -12.53
CA PHE A 211 -12.54 -6.01 -12.06
C PHE A 211 -13.25 -4.86 -12.79
N LEU A 212 -13.39 -4.92 -14.11
CA LEU A 212 -14.09 -3.89 -14.89
C LEU A 212 -15.57 -3.76 -14.52
N ARG A 213 -16.23 -4.84 -14.09
CA ARG A 213 -17.59 -4.75 -13.52
C ARG A 213 -17.62 -3.91 -12.24
N VAL A 214 -16.61 -4.01 -11.39
CA VAL A 214 -16.47 -3.15 -10.21
C VAL A 214 -16.29 -1.70 -10.64
N VAL A 215 -15.41 -1.43 -11.62
CA VAL A 215 -15.18 -0.08 -12.16
C VAL A 215 -16.49 0.52 -12.71
N ALA A 216 -17.28 -0.25 -13.47
CA ALA A 216 -18.55 0.20 -14.02
C ALA A 216 -19.60 0.53 -12.94
N VAL A 217 -19.73 -0.33 -11.92
CA VAL A 217 -20.63 -0.06 -10.79
C VAL A 217 -20.16 1.17 -10.01
N ASN A 218 -18.85 1.32 -9.82
CA ASN A 218 -18.29 2.48 -9.14
C ASN A 218 -18.48 3.77 -9.95
N ALA A 219 -18.52 3.69 -11.29
CA ALA A 219 -18.81 4.82 -12.16
C ALA A 219 -20.27 5.32 -11.97
N ALA A 220 -21.22 4.38 -11.87
CA ALA A 220 -22.61 4.70 -11.56
C ALA A 220 -22.75 5.30 -10.15
N LEU A 221 -22.05 4.74 -9.15
CA LEU A 221 -22.04 5.31 -7.81
C LEU A 221 -21.43 6.72 -7.78
N SER A 222 -20.37 7.00 -8.55
CA SER A 222 -19.78 8.34 -8.66
C SER A 222 -20.69 9.40 -9.26
N LEU A 223 -21.86 9.06 -9.84
CA LEU A 223 -22.79 10.05 -10.37
C LEU A 223 -23.29 11.05 -9.32
N HIS A 224 -23.12 10.75 -8.02
CA HIS A 224 -23.39 11.68 -6.93
C HIS A 224 -22.68 13.03 -7.16
N ASP A 225 -21.47 13.03 -7.73
CA ASP A 225 -20.69 14.23 -8.05
C ASP A 225 -21.45 15.13 -9.03
N SER A 226 -21.97 14.56 -10.12
CA SER A 226 -22.79 15.31 -11.09
C SER A 226 -24.14 15.73 -10.51
N VAL A 227 -24.72 14.93 -9.61
CA VAL A 227 -25.98 15.28 -8.97
C VAL A 227 -25.82 16.54 -8.10
N LEU A 228 -24.77 16.58 -7.27
CA LEU A 228 -24.46 17.71 -6.40
C LEU A 228 -24.06 18.95 -7.19
N ALA A 229 -23.18 18.80 -8.19
CA ALA A 229 -22.57 19.92 -8.89
C ALA A 229 -23.44 20.51 -10.02
N VAL A 230 -24.28 19.69 -10.66
CA VAL A 230 -25.03 20.09 -11.86
C VAL A 230 -26.53 19.88 -11.69
N ALA A 231 -26.94 18.67 -11.29
CA ALA A 231 -28.33 18.25 -11.44
C ALA A 231 -29.29 18.94 -10.45
N ILE A 232 -28.93 19.01 -9.17
CA ILE A 232 -29.71 19.75 -8.16
C ILE A 232 -29.73 21.25 -8.46
N PRO A 233 -28.59 21.91 -8.74
CA PRO A 233 -28.59 23.31 -9.17
C PRO A 233 -29.49 23.60 -10.38
N LEU A 234 -29.43 22.75 -11.41
CA LEU A 234 -30.31 22.88 -12.57
C LEU A 234 -31.78 22.73 -12.18
N TRP A 235 -32.11 21.75 -11.36
CA TRP A 235 -33.48 21.50 -10.89
C TRP A 235 -34.06 22.63 -10.03
N ILE A 236 -33.23 23.29 -9.22
CA ILE A 236 -33.63 24.51 -8.49
C ILE A 236 -34.16 25.56 -9.47
N VAL A 237 -33.47 25.75 -10.60
CA VAL A 237 -33.82 26.74 -11.62
C VAL A 237 -35.01 26.30 -12.47
N VAL A 238 -34.99 25.08 -13.02
CA VAL A 238 -35.98 24.66 -14.05
C VAL A 238 -37.18 23.91 -13.49
N GLY A 239 -37.06 23.32 -12.30
CA GLY A 239 -38.05 22.37 -11.77
C GLY A 239 -38.82 22.84 -10.54
N THR A 240 -38.29 23.76 -9.74
CA THR A 240 -38.89 24.14 -8.43
C THR A 240 -39.18 25.62 -8.23
N GLY A 241 -38.56 26.50 -9.03
CA GLY A 241 -38.67 27.96 -8.85
C GLY A 241 -38.08 28.47 -7.52
N LEU A 242 -37.21 27.70 -6.88
CA LEU A 242 -36.53 28.09 -5.64
C LEU A 242 -35.51 29.21 -5.89
N PRO A 243 -35.18 30.03 -4.87
CA PRO A 243 -34.17 31.08 -5.00
C PRO A 243 -32.80 30.52 -5.43
N THR A 244 -32.19 31.11 -6.46
CA THR A 244 -30.90 30.65 -7.02
C THR A 244 -29.74 30.77 -6.03
N VAL A 245 -29.85 31.63 -5.01
CA VAL A 245 -28.88 31.72 -3.90
C VAL A 245 -28.76 30.43 -3.09
N LEU A 246 -29.77 29.55 -3.16
CA LEU A 246 -29.73 28.25 -2.49
C LEU A 246 -28.59 27.37 -3.01
N THR A 247 -28.27 27.44 -4.30
CA THR A 247 -27.21 26.64 -4.93
C THR A 247 -25.83 26.84 -4.29
N PRO A 248 -25.25 28.05 -4.24
CA PRO A 248 -23.95 28.26 -3.61
C PRO A 248 -23.97 27.97 -2.09
N LEU A 249 -25.10 28.20 -1.41
CA LEU A 249 -25.24 27.84 0.02
C LEU A 249 -25.17 26.33 0.23
N LEU A 250 -25.84 25.54 -0.61
CA LEU A 250 -25.78 24.08 -0.56
C LEU A 250 -24.37 23.57 -0.89
N ILE A 251 -23.71 24.09 -1.91
CA ILE A 251 -22.32 23.72 -2.24
C ILE A 251 -21.36 24.05 -1.07
N GLY A 252 -21.55 25.21 -0.42
CA GLY A 252 -20.81 25.58 0.78
C GLY A 252 -21.08 24.61 1.95
N LEU A 253 -22.35 24.23 2.15
CA LEU A 253 -22.75 23.24 3.15
C LEU A 253 -22.14 21.87 2.88
N ASN A 254 -22.13 21.40 1.63
CA ASN A 254 -21.43 20.16 1.24
C ASN A 254 -19.97 20.22 1.68
N THR A 255 -19.27 21.31 1.35
CA THR A 255 -17.86 21.50 1.72
C THR A 255 -17.66 21.39 3.22
N VAL A 256 -18.50 22.06 4.02
CA VAL A 256 -18.47 21.99 5.49
C VAL A 256 -18.71 20.55 5.99
N LEU A 257 -19.73 19.87 5.48
CA LEU A 257 -20.04 18.49 5.85
C LEU A 257 -18.89 17.53 5.48
N CYS A 258 -18.27 17.70 4.31
CA CYS A 258 -17.10 16.95 3.90
C CYS A 258 -15.90 17.17 4.84
N VAL A 259 -15.62 18.41 5.23
CA VAL A 259 -14.55 18.69 6.18
C VAL A 259 -14.83 18.05 7.55
N LEU A 260 -16.05 18.14 8.06
CA LEU A 260 -16.41 17.69 9.41
C LEU A 260 -16.64 16.18 9.52
N LEU A 261 -17.18 15.54 8.48
CA LEU A 261 -17.71 14.17 8.57
C LEU A 261 -16.91 13.14 7.78
N GLN A 262 -16.03 13.52 6.85
CA GLN A 262 -15.31 12.55 5.99
C GLN A 262 -14.54 11.48 6.77
N VAL A 263 -13.82 11.85 7.83
CA VAL A 263 -13.07 10.90 8.67
C VAL A 263 -14.03 9.95 9.43
N ARG A 264 -15.18 10.45 9.88
CA ARG A 264 -16.19 9.63 10.57
C ARG A 264 -16.88 8.67 9.59
N ALA A 265 -17.19 9.17 8.39
CA ALA A 265 -17.84 8.40 7.34
C ALA A 265 -16.94 7.27 6.80
N ALA A 266 -15.61 7.41 6.91
CA ALA A 266 -14.64 6.40 6.49
C ALA A 266 -14.45 5.25 7.50
N ARG A 267 -15.07 5.30 8.69
CA ARG A 267 -14.94 4.23 9.69
C ARG A 267 -15.52 2.92 9.16
N GLY A 268 -14.74 1.84 9.27
CA GLY A 268 -15.17 0.49 8.89
C GLY A 268 -15.00 0.15 7.41
N SER A 269 -14.18 0.91 6.66
CA SER A 269 -13.69 0.52 5.33
C SER A 269 -12.24 0.03 5.31
N ASP A 270 -11.73 -0.41 6.46
CA ASP A 270 -10.35 -0.90 6.63
C ASP A 270 -10.10 -2.23 5.89
N ASP A 271 -11.18 -2.94 5.55
CA ASP A 271 -11.18 -4.17 4.76
C ASP A 271 -12.05 -4.04 3.50
N LEU A 272 -11.82 -4.92 2.52
CA LEU A 272 -12.56 -4.93 1.26
C LEU A 272 -14.09 -5.14 1.46
N PRO A 273 -14.56 -6.04 2.35
CA PRO A 273 -15.99 -6.14 2.67
C PRO A 273 -16.58 -4.86 3.26
N GLY A 274 -15.85 -4.17 4.13
CA GLY A 274 -16.24 -2.88 4.72
C GLY A 274 -16.34 -1.78 3.69
N ALA A 275 -15.34 -1.66 2.83
CA ALA A 275 -15.34 -0.73 1.70
C ALA A 275 -16.55 -0.95 0.78
N ALA A 276 -16.89 -2.21 0.47
CA ALA A 276 -18.09 -2.56 -0.30
C ALA A 276 -19.41 -2.25 0.44
N ARG A 277 -19.46 -2.38 1.77
CA ARG A 277 -20.63 -1.96 2.58
C ARG A 277 -20.83 -0.45 2.51
N LEU A 278 -19.76 0.35 2.60
CA LEU A 278 -19.86 1.80 2.47
C LEU A 278 -20.31 2.21 1.05
N ALA A 279 -19.74 1.59 0.01
CA ALA A 279 -20.18 1.84 -1.37
C ALA A 279 -21.67 1.51 -1.59
N ARG A 280 -22.18 0.43 -0.96
CA ARG A 280 -23.61 0.12 -0.96
C ARG A 280 -24.45 1.17 -0.23
N ARG A 281 -24.00 1.64 0.94
CA ARG A 281 -24.67 2.75 1.66
C ARG A 281 -24.73 4.01 0.81
N ALA A 282 -23.65 4.31 0.08
CA ALA A 282 -23.62 5.44 -0.83
C ALA A 282 -24.70 5.32 -1.92
N GLY A 283 -24.82 4.17 -2.58
CA GLY A 283 -25.86 3.95 -3.58
C GLY A 283 -27.28 4.05 -3.00
N LEU A 284 -27.53 3.48 -1.81
CA LEU A 284 -28.83 3.61 -1.16
C LEU A 284 -29.17 5.06 -0.79
N ALA A 285 -28.19 5.82 -0.31
CA ALA A 285 -28.35 7.24 0.01
C ALA A 285 -28.57 8.07 -1.26
N GLY A 286 -27.84 7.80 -2.34
CA GLY A 286 -28.04 8.44 -3.63
C GLY A 286 -29.46 8.19 -4.17
N ALA A 287 -29.95 6.95 -4.05
CA ALA A 287 -31.32 6.61 -4.42
C ALA A 287 -32.35 7.34 -3.56
N ALA A 288 -32.18 7.34 -2.24
CA ALA A 288 -33.07 8.04 -1.31
C ALA A 288 -33.11 9.55 -1.58
N SER A 289 -31.97 10.18 -1.86
CA SER A 289 -31.88 11.58 -2.26
C SER A 289 -32.67 11.86 -3.54
N CYS A 290 -32.51 11.03 -4.57
CA CYS A 290 -33.26 11.18 -5.82
C CYS A 290 -34.77 11.02 -5.59
N LEU A 291 -35.20 10.07 -4.76
CA LEU A 291 -36.62 9.88 -4.43
C LEU A 291 -37.22 11.10 -3.71
N LEU A 292 -36.46 11.75 -2.82
CA LEU A 292 -36.91 12.98 -2.15
C LEU A 292 -37.10 14.16 -3.12
N LEU A 293 -36.39 14.16 -4.26
CA LEU A 293 -36.46 15.23 -5.26
C LEU A 293 -37.65 15.10 -6.21
N ILE A 294 -38.16 13.88 -6.45
CA ILE A 294 -39.28 13.61 -7.37
C ILE A 294 -40.49 14.54 -7.16
N PRO A 295 -41.05 14.69 -5.95
CA PRO A 295 -42.28 15.47 -5.77
C PRO A 295 -42.03 16.99 -5.77
N THR A 296 -40.79 17.45 -5.63
CA THR A 296 -40.48 18.86 -5.29
C THR A 296 -40.92 19.87 -6.33
N GLY A 297 -41.05 19.48 -7.61
CA GLY A 297 -41.54 20.37 -8.66
C GLY A 297 -43.05 20.63 -8.63
N HIS A 298 -43.80 19.91 -7.79
CA HIS A 298 -45.25 20.06 -7.63
C HIS A 298 -45.65 20.57 -6.24
N LEU A 299 -44.67 20.89 -5.39
CA LEU A 299 -44.89 21.32 -4.02
C LEU A 299 -44.71 22.84 -3.87
N GLY A 300 -45.30 23.41 -2.82
CA GLY A 300 -45.07 24.81 -2.46
C GLY A 300 -43.61 25.08 -2.07
N THR A 301 -43.16 26.33 -2.24
CA THR A 301 -41.75 26.76 -2.09
C THR A 301 -41.09 26.31 -0.79
N LEU A 302 -41.78 26.42 0.35
CA LEU A 302 -41.22 26.04 1.65
C LEU A 302 -40.96 24.52 1.75
N THR A 303 -41.95 23.71 1.37
CA THR A 303 -41.83 22.24 1.40
C THR A 303 -40.83 21.73 0.37
N ALA A 304 -40.85 22.29 -0.85
CA ALA A 304 -39.86 21.99 -1.88
C ALA A 304 -38.45 22.35 -1.43
N GLY A 305 -38.26 23.54 -0.83
CA GLY A 305 -36.98 23.99 -0.30
C GLY A 305 -36.44 23.07 0.79
N PHE A 306 -37.28 22.67 1.75
CA PHE A 306 -36.90 21.72 2.80
C PHE A 306 -36.46 20.37 2.21
N LEU A 307 -37.24 19.80 1.28
CA LEU A 307 -36.92 18.52 0.66
C LEU A 307 -35.66 18.58 -0.20
N VAL A 308 -35.44 19.67 -0.95
CA VAL A 308 -34.20 19.87 -1.72
C VAL A 308 -32.99 19.94 -0.79
N CYS A 309 -33.08 20.69 0.31
CA CYS A 309 -32.01 20.73 1.32
C CYS A 309 -31.75 19.34 1.94
N ALA A 310 -32.80 18.62 2.33
CA ALA A 310 -32.70 17.28 2.89
C ALA A 310 -32.07 16.29 1.87
N ALA A 311 -32.55 16.30 0.63
CA ALA A 311 -32.01 15.48 -0.45
C ALA A 311 -30.53 15.78 -0.70
N PHE A 312 -30.13 17.06 -0.68
CA PHE A 312 -28.75 17.47 -0.87
C PHE A 312 -27.83 17.00 0.28
N VAL A 313 -28.30 17.05 1.54
CA VAL A 313 -27.57 16.50 2.69
C VAL A 313 -27.44 14.97 2.58
N VAL A 314 -28.51 14.28 2.18
CA VAL A 314 -28.47 12.82 1.95
C VAL A 314 -27.51 12.46 0.82
N MET A 315 -27.50 13.23 -0.27
CA MET A 315 -26.56 13.05 -1.39
C MET A 315 -25.11 13.33 -0.96
N THR A 316 -24.90 14.32 -0.09
CA THR A 316 -23.58 14.53 0.53
C THR A 316 -23.16 13.30 1.34
N GLY A 317 -24.09 12.67 2.06
CA GLY A 317 -23.80 11.37 2.70
C GLY A 317 -23.36 10.29 1.70
N ALA A 318 -23.99 10.24 0.52
CA ALA A 318 -23.60 9.34 -0.56
C ALA A 318 -22.17 9.61 -1.04
N GLU A 319 -21.80 10.88 -1.25
CA GLU A 319 -20.43 11.29 -1.58
C GLU A 319 -19.42 10.76 -0.54
N LEU A 320 -19.68 11.02 0.75
CA LEU A 320 -18.73 10.68 1.82
C LEU A 320 -18.48 9.17 1.90
N TRP A 321 -19.55 8.37 1.83
CA TRP A 321 -19.44 6.91 1.87
C TRP A 321 -18.83 6.34 0.59
N HIS A 322 -19.14 6.90 -0.58
CA HIS A 322 -18.55 6.45 -1.84
C HIS A 322 -17.06 6.79 -1.89
N ALA A 323 -16.66 7.98 -1.44
CA ALA A 323 -15.26 8.40 -1.38
C ALA A 323 -14.40 7.45 -0.51
N ALA A 324 -14.92 7.04 0.64
CA ALA A 324 -14.25 6.07 1.51
C ALA A 324 -14.27 4.64 0.94
N GLY A 325 -15.42 4.20 0.44
CA GLY A 325 -15.59 2.85 -0.12
C GLY A 325 -14.78 2.62 -1.39
N SER A 326 -14.80 3.55 -2.34
CA SER A 326 -14.05 3.46 -3.59
C SER A 326 -12.55 3.38 -3.36
N PHE A 327 -12.02 4.13 -2.38
CA PHE A 327 -10.61 4.04 -1.98
C PHE A 327 -10.24 2.64 -1.51
N GLY A 328 -11.00 2.08 -0.57
CA GLY A 328 -10.76 0.73 -0.03
C GLY A 328 -10.91 -0.37 -1.08
N ILE A 329 -11.89 -0.23 -2.00
CA ILE A 329 -12.11 -1.17 -3.11
C ILE A 329 -10.94 -1.12 -4.10
N GLY A 330 -10.52 0.07 -4.53
CA GLY A 330 -9.43 0.24 -5.48
C GLY A 330 -8.12 -0.37 -4.97
N ILE A 331 -7.75 -0.09 -3.72
CA ILE A 331 -6.53 -0.67 -3.11
C ILE A 331 -6.69 -2.17 -2.85
N GLY A 332 -7.86 -2.60 -2.36
CA GLY A 332 -8.09 -3.99 -1.97
C GLY A 332 -8.17 -4.97 -3.14
N LEU A 333 -8.52 -4.50 -4.34
CA LEU A 333 -8.58 -5.31 -5.56
C LEU A 333 -7.32 -5.19 -6.43
N ALA A 334 -6.47 -4.19 -6.21
CA ALA A 334 -5.25 -3.99 -6.99
C ALA A 334 -4.14 -4.95 -6.53
N PRO A 335 -3.68 -5.89 -7.40
CA PRO A 335 -2.57 -6.80 -7.09
C PRO A 335 -1.30 -6.04 -6.71
N GLU A 336 -0.48 -6.59 -5.79
CA GLU A 336 0.70 -5.88 -5.30
C GLU A 336 1.78 -5.66 -6.37
N ASP A 337 1.81 -6.50 -7.40
CA ASP A 337 2.76 -6.48 -8.50
C ASP A 337 2.35 -5.57 -9.68
N ARG A 338 1.09 -5.14 -9.73
CA ARG A 338 0.50 -4.32 -10.81
C ARG A 338 -0.44 -3.23 -10.29
N ARG A 339 -0.10 -2.71 -9.11
CA ARG A 339 -0.99 -1.84 -8.35
C ARG A 339 -1.28 -0.55 -9.11
N GLY A 340 -0.27 0.05 -9.73
CA GLY A 340 -0.39 1.24 -10.54
C GLY A 340 -1.31 1.05 -11.74
N GLU A 341 -1.16 -0.03 -12.52
CA GLU A 341 -2.03 -0.35 -13.65
C GLU A 341 -3.50 -0.51 -13.22
N TYR A 342 -3.75 -1.30 -12.16
CA TYR A 342 -5.10 -1.52 -11.64
C TYR A 342 -5.71 -0.24 -11.04
N LEU A 343 -4.95 0.56 -10.29
CA LEU A 343 -5.43 1.86 -9.79
C LEU A 343 -5.65 2.87 -10.92
N GLY A 344 -4.83 2.82 -11.98
CA GLY A 344 -5.00 3.60 -13.21
C GLY A 344 -6.28 3.25 -13.95
N ALA A 345 -6.59 1.95 -14.07
CA ALA A 345 -7.83 1.46 -14.64
C ALA A 345 -9.04 1.73 -13.71
N PHE A 346 -8.85 1.66 -12.40
CA PHE A 346 -9.91 2.00 -11.44
C PHE A 346 -10.38 3.44 -11.64
N GLN A 347 -9.45 4.40 -11.81
CA GLN A 347 -9.77 5.80 -12.04
C GLN A 347 -10.61 6.10 -13.30
N LEU A 348 -10.76 5.14 -14.22
CA LEU A 348 -11.70 5.27 -15.35
C LEU A 348 -13.13 5.52 -14.88
N HIS A 349 -13.52 5.04 -13.68
CA HIS A 349 -14.85 5.31 -13.13
C HIS A 349 -15.13 6.81 -13.01
N HIS A 350 -14.13 7.59 -12.57
CA HIS A 350 -14.26 9.03 -12.38
C HIS A 350 -14.35 9.74 -13.72
N GLY A 351 -13.48 9.40 -14.68
CA GLY A 351 -13.50 10.04 -15.99
C GLY A 351 -14.76 9.73 -16.80
N LEU A 352 -15.26 8.48 -16.76
CA LEU A 352 -16.53 8.11 -17.37
C LEU A 352 -17.68 8.93 -16.80
N GLN A 353 -17.75 9.06 -15.48
CA GLN A 353 -18.76 9.88 -14.81
C GLN A 353 -18.60 11.37 -15.14
N SER A 354 -17.39 11.90 -15.20
CA SER A 354 -17.14 13.32 -15.49
C SER A 354 -17.66 13.73 -16.88
N ILE A 355 -17.60 12.80 -17.85
CA ILE A 355 -18.05 13.03 -19.23
C ILE A 355 -19.54 12.73 -19.36
N LEU A 356 -19.97 11.54 -18.96
CA LEU A 356 -21.34 11.06 -19.22
C LEU A 356 -22.35 11.56 -18.18
N GLY A 357 -21.93 11.78 -16.94
CA GLY A 357 -22.80 12.14 -15.83
C GLY A 357 -23.60 13.43 -16.06
N PRO A 358 -22.94 14.57 -16.37
CA PRO A 358 -23.65 15.82 -16.65
C PRO A 358 -24.59 15.71 -17.85
N LEU A 359 -24.18 15.02 -18.92
CA LEU A 359 -24.99 14.83 -20.13
C LEU A 359 -26.27 14.04 -19.83
N ILE A 360 -26.11 12.88 -19.17
CA ILE A 360 -27.21 12.00 -18.82
C ILE A 360 -28.18 12.72 -17.88
N LEU A 361 -27.68 13.33 -16.80
CA LEU A 361 -28.53 13.97 -15.81
C LEU A 361 -29.23 15.22 -16.35
N THR A 362 -28.54 16.04 -17.16
CA THR A 362 -29.15 17.22 -17.78
C THR A 362 -30.26 16.84 -18.76
N ALA A 363 -30.06 15.78 -19.57
CA ALA A 363 -31.11 15.30 -20.48
C ALA A 363 -32.35 14.81 -19.73
N PHE A 364 -32.15 14.11 -18.61
CA PHE A 364 -33.25 13.56 -17.81
C PHE A 364 -33.98 14.60 -16.95
N ILE A 365 -33.27 15.60 -16.43
CA ILE A 365 -33.80 16.58 -15.47
C ILE A 365 -34.22 17.88 -16.15
N GLY A 366 -33.60 18.24 -17.28
CA GLY A 366 -33.81 19.50 -17.98
C GLY A 366 -35.23 19.75 -18.50
N HIS A 367 -36.06 18.70 -18.59
CA HIS A 367 -37.47 18.81 -18.98
C HIS A 367 -38.40 19.25 -17.84
N GLY A 368 -37.88 19.50 -16.63
CA GLY A 368 -38.68 19.97 -15.48
C GLY A 368 -39.61 18.90 -14.88
N SER A 369 -39.50 17.64 -15.30
CA SER A 369 -40.31 16.53 -14.78
C SER A 369 -39.54 15.68 -13.76
N GLY A 370 -40.26 15.12 -12.77
CA GLY A 370 -39.67 14.24 -11.76
C GLY A 370 -39.15 12.89 -12.30
N LEU A 371 -39.43 12.56 -13.57
CA LEU A 371 -39.05 11.29 -14.19
C LEU A 371 -37.53 11.08 -14.23
N GLY A 372 -36.76 12.15 -14.41
CA GLY A 372 -35.30 12.06 -14.40
C GLY A 372 -34.73 11.63 -13.05
N TRP A 373 -35.37 12.08 -11.96
CA TRP A 373 -35.03 11.66 -10.61
C TRP A 373 -35.40 10.20 -10.34
N THR A 374 -36.50 9.71 -10.92
CA THR A 374 -36.85 8.28 -10.88
C THR A 374 -35.79 7.42 -11.57
N ALA A 375 -35.35 7.81 -12.76
CA ALA A 375 -34.30 7.09 -13.48
C ALA A 375 -32.97 7.06 -12.70
N ALA A 376 -32.57 8.19 -12.12
CA ALA A 376 -31.40 8.29 -11.26
C ALA A 376 -31.54 7.40 -10.00
N ALA A 377 -32.71 7.39 -9.36
CA ALA A 377 -32.99 6.54 -8.20
C ALA A 377 -32.85 5.04 -8.52
N VAL A 378 -33.36 4.61 -9.68
CA VAL A 378 -33.22 3.23 -10.17
C VAL A 378 -31.75 2.88 -10.39
N LEU A 379 -30.99 3.77 -11.04
CA LEU A 379 -29.57 3.55 -11.31
C LEU A 379 -28.74 3.42 -10.03
N PHE A 380 -28.94 4.32 -9.06
CA PHE A 380 -28.28 4.25 -7.76
C PHE A 380 -28.67 2.98 -6.97
N THR A 381 -29.94 2.58 -7.03
CA THR A 381 -30.43 1.34 -6.41
C THR A 381 -29.76 0.11 -7.04
N ALA A 382 -29.71 0.05 -8.37
CA ALA A 382 -29.03 -1.03 -9.09
C ALA A 382 -27.55 -1.10 -8.71
N ALA A 383 -26.85 0.04 -8.69
CA ALA A 383 -25.45 0.11 -8.29
C ALA A 383 -25.24 -0.35 -6.82
N ALA A 384 -26.13 0.04 -5.91
CA ALA A 384 -26.10 -0.38 -4.50
C ALA A 384 -26.25 -1.91 -4.34
N LEU A 385 -27.12 -2.54 -5.15
CA LEU A 385 -27.34 -3.98 -5.14
C LEU A 385 -26.19 -4.75 -5.78
N LEU A 386 -25.55 -4.19 -6.82
CA LEU A 386 -24.51 -4.86 -7.61
C LEU A 386 -23.10 -4.73 -7.02
N VAL A 387 -22.81 -3.70 -6.22
CA VAL A 387 -21.43 -3.43 -5.76
C VAL A 387 -20.84 -4.56 -4.92
N GLN A 388 -21.60 -5.14 -3.98
CA GLN A 388 -21.12 -6.22 -3.13
C GLN A 388 -20.87 -7.52 -3.91
N PRO A 389 -21.82 -8.02 -4.75
CA PRO A 389 -21.56 -9.13 -5.64
C PRO A 389 -20.37 -8.91 -6.57
N ALA A 390 -20.24 -7.72 -7.17
CA ALA A 390 -19.14 -7.40 -8.08
C ALA A 390 -17.77 -7.47 -7.38
N VAL A 391 -17.66 -6.85 -6.18
CA VAL A 391 -16.42 -6.88 -5.39
C VAL A 391 -16.07 -8.31 -4.94
N ARG A 392 -17.06 -9.12 -4.52
CA ARG A 392 -16.84 -10.53 -4.16
C ARG A 392 -16.35 -11.35 -5.36
N ALA A 393 -16.96 -11.17 -6.53
CA ALA A 393 -16.56 -11.87 -7.75
C ALA A 393 -15.13 -11.49 -8.19
N ALA A 394 -14.77 -10.21 -8.14
CA ALA A 394 -13.43 -9.73 -8.46
C ALA A 394 -12.38 -10.26 -7.46
N SER A 395 -12.69 -10.23 -6.16
CA SER A 395 -11.81 -10.77 -5.11
C SER A 395 -11.60 -12.29 -5.26
N ALA A 396 -12.66 -13.04 -5.56
CA ALA A 396 -12.57 -14.49 -5.79
C ALA A 396 -11.75 -14.82 -7.04
N ALA A 397 -11.92 -14.08 -8.14
CA ALA A 397 -11.12 -14.25 -9.36
C ALA A 397 -9.64 -13.96 -9.11
N SER A 398 -9.32 -12.91 -8.35
CA SER A 398 -7.95 -12.58 -7.96
C SER A 398 -7.34 -13.63 -7.04
N ALA A 399 -8.11 -14.17 -6.07
CA ALA A 399 -7.66 -15.25 -5.19
C ALA A 399 -7.47 -16.58 -5.94
N ALA A 400 -8.32 -16.89 -6.92
CA ALA A 400 -8.18 -18.06 -7.79
C ALA A 400 -6.92 -17.94 -8.66
N TRP A 401 -6.64 -16.76 -9.24
CA TRP A 401 -5.40 -16.49 -9.96
C TRP A 401 -4.16 -16.62 -9.06
N ALA A 402 -4.20 -16.05 -7.86
CA ALA A 402 -3.13 -16.18 -6.87
C ALA A 402 -2.96 -17.61 -6.33
N GLY A 403 -4.04 -18.40 -6.32
CA GLY A 403 -4.06 -19.82 -5.95
C GLY A 403 -3.48 -20.73 -7.04
N VAL A 404 -3.82 -20.47 -8.30
CA VAL A 404 -3.23 -21.14 -9.49
C VAL A 404 -1.72 -20.87 -9.57
N LEU A 405 -1.28 -19.67 -9.18
CA LEU A 405 0.15 -19.34 -9.07
C LEU A 405 0.85 -19.95 -7.84
N LYS A 406 0.11 -20.50 -6.86
CA LYS A 406 0.66 -21.09 -5.61
C LYS A 406 0.55 -22.61 -5.54
N HIS A 407 -0.40 -23.24 -6.24
CA HIS A 407 -0.59 -24.68 -6.29
C HIS A 407 -1.14 -25.12 -7.66
N PRO A 408 -0.34 -25.70 -8.56
CA PRO A 408 -0.88 -26.50 -9.66
C PRO A 408 -1.47 -27.78 -9.05
N GLY A 409 -2.69 -28.15 -9.46
CA GLY A 409 -3.46 -29.28 -8.91
C GLY A 409 -2.82 -30.67 -9.11
N PRO A 410 -3.44 -31.73 -8.56
CA PRO A 410 -2.83 -33.06 -8.47
C PRO A 410 -2.72 -33.75 -9.85
N PRO A 411 -1.78 -34.69 -10.04
CA PRO A 411 -1.64 -35.40 -11.30
C PRO A 411 -2.82 -36.36 -11.50
N ARG A 412 -3.42 -36.33 -12.69
CA ARG A 412 -4.23 -37.45 -13.18
C ARG A 412 -3.32 -38.66 -13.35
N THR A 413 -3.65 -39.76 -12.69
CA THR A 413 -2.98 -41.06 -12.84
C THR A 413 -3.29 -41.64 -14.22
N SER A 414 -2.27 -41.89 -15.03
CA SER A 414 -2.40 -42.65 -16.28
C SER A 414 -2.59 -44.14 -15.97
N PRO A 415 -3.41 -44.88 -16.74
CA PRO A 415 -3.51 -46.33 -16.65
C PRO A 415 -2.23 -47.02 -17.16
N PRO A 416 -2.04 -48.33 -16.88
CA PRO A 416 -0.84 -49.08 -17.29
C PRO A 416 -0.74 -49.20 -18.81
N TRP A 417 0.48 -49.12 -19.32
CA TRP A 417 0.82 -49.29 -20.73
C TRP A 417 0.43 -50.69 -21.25
N THR A 418 -0.37 -50.73 -22.32
CA THR A 418 -0.52 -51.89 -23.22
C THR A 418 0.12 -51.57 -24.57
N GLU A 419 0.71 -52.59 -25.22
CA GLU A 419 1.42 -52.48 -26.51
C GLU A 419 0.56 -51.87 -27.63
N PRO A 420 1.19 -51.22 -28.64
CA PRO A 420 0.46 -50.43 -29.61
C PRO A 420 -0.13 -51.32 -30.71
N GLU A 421 -1.46 -51.38 -30.78
CA GLU A 421 -2.15 -51.80 -32.00
C GLU A 421 -2.21 -50.65 -33.01
N ASP A 422 -1.88 -51.03 -34.24
CA ASP A 422 -1.76 -50.24 -35.45
C ASP A 422 -3.09 -49.54 -35.78
N THR A 423 -3.18 -48.23 -35.55
CA THR A 423 -4.24 -47.41 -36.14
C THR A 423 -3.66 -46.08 -36.63
N THR A 424 -3.72 -45.93 -37.94
CA THR A 424 -3.45 -44.72 -38.70
C THR A 424 -4.44 -43.63 -38.31
N ASP A 425 -4.01 -42.62 -37.53
CA ASP A 425 -4.71 -41.34 -37.51
C ASP A 425 -3.71 -40.17 -37.47
N THR A 426 -3.82 -39.35 -38.50
CA THR A 426 -2.99 -38.19 -38.77
C THR A 426 -3.40 -37.02 -37.90
N THR A 427 -2.81 -36.90 -36.71
CA THR A 427 -2.68 -35.61 -36.04
C THR A 427 -1.28 -35.47 -35.45
N ALA A 428 -0.62 -34.35 -35.75
CA ALA A 428 0.76 -34.08 -35.38
C ALA A 428 0.96 -34.26 -33.86
N PRO A 429 2.02 -34.97 -33.41
CA PRO A 429 2.23 -35.22 -32.00
C PRO A 429 2.55 -33.90 -31.29
N GLN A 430 1.64 -33.46 -30.42
CA GLN A 430 1.91 -32.43 -29.44
C GLN A 430 3.02 -32.95 -28.52
N THR A 431 4.20 -32.30 -28.58
CA THR A 431 5.31 -32.56 -27.67
C THR A 431 4.78 -32.56 -26.22
N PRO A 432 4.89 -33.67 -25.48
CA PRO A 432 4.35 -33.73 -24.13
C PRO A 432 5.08 -32.70 -23.26
N GLN A 433 4.34 -31.75 -22.70
CA GLN A 433 4.85 -30.83 -21.69
C GLN A 433 5.21 -31.67 -20.46
N ILE A 434 6.51 -31.96 -20.30
CA ILE A 434 7.06 -32.54 -19.08
C ILE A 434 6.68 -31.58 -17.93
N PRO A 435 5.94 -32.03 -16.90
CA PRO A 435 5.65 -31.19 -15.74
C PRO A 435 6.99 -30.71 -15.17
N GLU A 436 7.16 -29.40 -15.00
CA GLU A 436 8.38 -28.81 -14.44
C GLU A 436 8.68 -29.47 -13.08
N ALA A 437 9.52 -30.50 -13.08
CA ALA A 437 10.21 -30.94 -11.88
C ALA A 437 10.85 -29.67 -11.31
N ARG A 438 10.47 -29.27 -10.07
CA ARG A 438 10.95 -28.07 -9.35
C ARG A 438 12.38 -27.72 -9.77
N MET A 439 12.52 -26.91 -10.81
CA MET A 439 13.84 -26.64 -11.35
C MET A 439 14.54 -25.80 -10.29
N LEU A 440 15.77 -26.20 -9.94
CA LEU A 440 16.61 -25.50 -8.97
C LEU A 440 16.76 -24.01 -9.34
N HIS A 441 16.64 -23.73 -10.63
CA HIS A 441 16.73 -22.42 -11.23
C HIS A 441 15.36 -21.90 -11.66
N PRO A 442 14.99 -20.65 -11.29
CA PRO A 442 13.82 -20.01 -11.88
C PRO A 442 14.04 -19.85 -13.39
N ALA A 443 12.96 -19.75 -14.16
CA ALA A 443 13.07 -19.41 -15.59
C ALA A 443 13.87 -18.11 -15.76
N ALA A 444 14.81 -18.11 -16.70
CA ALA A 444 15.60 -16.93 -17.07
C ALA A 444 15.25 -16.50 -18.49
N ASP A 445 15.11 -15.18 -18.68
CA ASP A 445 15.07 -14.52 -19.98
C ASP A 445 16.32 -13.64 -20.17
N ALA A 446 16.46 -13.02 -21.34
CA ALA A 446 17.59 -12.14 -21.67
C ALA A 446 17.75 -10.92 -20.74
N ARG A 447 16.78 -10.61 -19.87
CA ARG A 447 16.82 -9.50 -18.91
C ARG A 447 17.04 -9.95 -17.47
N THR A 448 17.13 -11.25 -17.24
CA THR A 448 17.32 -11.81 -15.91
C THR A 448 18.77 -11.55 -15.46
N PRO A 449 19.01 -10.82 -14.35
CA PRO A 449 20.37 -10.55 -13.89
C PRO A 449 21.10 -11.86 -13.55
N GLY A 450 22.21 -12.15 -14.23
CA GLY A 450 22.97 -13.40 -14.11
C GLY A 450 23.35 -13.95 -15.49
N PRO A 451 23.79 -15.22 -15.58
CA PRO A 451 23.95 -16.17 -14.48
C PRO A 451 25.17 -15.83 -13.61
N TYR A 452 24.99 -15.81 -12.28
CA TYR A 452 26.08 -15.65 -11.31
C TYR A 452 26.55 -16.99 -10.77
N SER A 453 27.86 -17.18 -10.71
CA SER A 453 28.50 -18.40 -10.22
C SER A 453 28.82 -18.32 -8.73
N GLY A 454 28.97 -19.49 -8.08
CA GLY A 454 29.44 -19.55 -6.69
C GLY A 454 30.82 -18.90 -6.47
N ARG A 455 31.68 -18.87 -7.50
CA ARG A 455 32.99 -18.20 -7.44
C ARG A 455 32.86 -16.68 -7.37
N GLU A 456 31.93 -16.11 -8.12
CA GLU A 456 31.64 -14.68 -8.05
C GLU A 456 31.06 -14.31 -6.69
N LEU A 457 30.11 -15.10 -6.16
CA LEU A 457 29.60 -14.89 -4.81
C LEU A 457 30.73 -14.95 -3.76
N ALA A 458 31.65 -15.92 -3.84
CA ALA A 458 32.77 -16.03 -2.91
C ALA A 458 33.74 -14.85 -3.01
N ARG A 459 34.02 -14.36 -4.23
CA ARG A 459 34.84 -13.17 -4.46
C ARG A 459 34.19 -11.93 -3.85
N ASP A 460 32.90 -11.73 -4.11
CA ASP A 460 32.14 -10.57 -3.64
C ASP A 460 32.05 -10.57 -2.10
N LEU A 461 31.86 -11.74 -1.46
CA LEU A 461 31.91 -11.88 0.00
C LEU A 461 33.27 -11.47 0.60
N ARG A 462 34.38 -11.88 -0.03
CA ARG A 462 35.73 -11.48 0.41
C ARG A 462 35.96 -9.98 0.21
N ALA A 463 35.52 -9.43 -0.91
CA ALA A 463 35.59 -7.99 -1.18
C ALA A 463 34.78 -7.18 -0.16
N LEU A 464 33.64 -7.70 0.28
CA LEU A 464 32.81 -7.11 1.32
C LEU A 464 33.48 -7.16 2.72
N GLY A 465 34.48 -8.02 2.92
CA GLY A 465 35.24 -8.15 4.18
C GLY A 465 34.91 -9.38 5.02
N VAL A 466 34.32 -10.43 4.41
CA VAL A 466 34.22 -11.76 5.04
C VAL A 466 35.58 -12.45 4.94
N GLU A 467 36.10 -12.86 6.09
CA GLU A 467 37.45 -13.42 6.26
C GLU A 467 37.38 -14.85 6.79
N ARG A 468 38.48 -15.59 6.61
CA ARG A 468 38.60 -16.95 7.14
C ARG A 468 38.60 -16.95 8.66
N GLY A 469 37.82 -17.83 9.26
CA GLY A 469 37.61 -17.92 10.71
C GLY A 469 36.45 -17.09 11.23
N ASP A 470 35.81 -16.26 10.40
CA ASP A 470 34.70 -15.43 10.85
C ASP A 470 33.51 -16.25 11.37
N VAL A 471 32.85 -15.72 12.40
CA VAL A 471 31.48 -16.07 12.76
C VAL A 471 30.54 -15.09 12.07
N VAL A 472 29.69 -15.56 11.16
CA VAL A 472 28.82 -14.68 10.35
C VAL A 472 27.36 -15.05 10.52
N MET A 473 26.56 -14.11 11.04
CA MET A 473 25.10 -14.21 11.06
C MET A 473 24.50 -13.69 9.76
N VAL A 474 23.79 -14.54 9.02
CA VAL A 474 23.32 -14.26 7.66
C VAL A 474 21.81 -14.05 7.62
N HIS A 475 21.39 -12.90 7.09
CA HIS A 475 20.04 -12.64 6.64
C HIS A 475 20.04 -12.49 5.11
N THR A 476 19.10 -13.13 4.42
CA THR A 476 19.14 -13.14 2.95
C THR A 476 17.78 -13.14 2.29
N SER A 477 17.70 -12.43 1.16
CA SER A 477 16.68 -12.56 0.13
C SER A 477 17.30 -13.27 -1.07
N LEU A 478 17.06 -14.58 -1.21
CA LEU A 478 17.62 -15.37 -2.32
C LEU A 478 17.22 -14.84 -3.70
N SER A 479 16.03 -14.25 -3.83
CA SER A 479 15.57 -13.64 -5.09
C SER A 479 16.34 -12.36 -5.46
N ALA A 480 16.93 -11.67 -4.48
CA ALA A 480 17.70 -10.45 -4.73
C ALA A 480 19.07 -10.73 -5.35
N LEU A 481 19.61 -11.95 -5.21
CA LEU A 481 20.90 -12.35 -5.80
C LEU A 481 20.87 -12.39 -7.34
N GLY A 482 19.69 -12.36 -7.95
CA GLY A 482 19.51 -12.66 -9.37
C GLY A 482 19.62 -14.16 -9.64
N TRP A 483 19.78 -14.52 -10.91
CA TRP A 483 19.89 -15.90 -11.34
C TRP A 483 21.26 -16.47 -10.96
N THR A 484 21.30 -17.25 -9.89
CA THR A 484 22.54 -17.85 -9.37
C THR A 484 22.59 -19.32 -9.76
N VAL A 485 23.66 -19.74 -10.45
CA VAL A 485 23.97 -21.13 -10.78
C VAL A 485 24.12 -21.93 -9.48
N GLY A 486 23.37 -23.01 -9.29
CA GLY A 486 23.25 -23.75 -8.02
C GLY A 486 22.38 -23.12 -6.90
N GLY A 487 21.79 -21.93 -7.09
CA GLY A 487 20.81 -21.34 -6.17
C GLY A 487 21.30 -21.23 -4.72
N PRO A 488 20.51 -21.62 -3.69
CA PRO A 488 20.92 -21.53 -2.29
C PRO A 488 22.14 -22.39 -1.95
N VAL A 489 22.39 -23.48 -2.69
CA VAL A 489 23.58 -24.32 -2.51
C VAL A 489 24.84 -23.55 -2.88
N ALA A 490 24.79 -22.74 -3.94
CA ALA A 490 25.91 -21.92 -4.36
C ALA A 490 26.22 -20.81 -3.35
N LEU A 491 25.19 -20.15 -2.80
CA LEU A 491 25.37 -19.19 -1.71
C LEU A 491 26.02 -19.86 -0.48
N LEU A 492 25.53 -21.03 -0.07
CA LEU A 492 26.10 -21.78 1.07
C LEU A 492 27.58 -22.13 0.81
N ARG A 493 27.91 -22.64 -0.38
CA ARG A 493 29.29 -22.98 -0.74
C ARG A 493 30.19 -21.76 -0.75
N ALA A 494 29.72 -20.64 -1.31
CA ALA A 494 30.44 -19.38 -1.32
C ALA A 494 30.70 -18.84 0.10
N LEU A 495 29.68 -18.88 0.97
CA LEU A 495 29.82 -18.51 2.39
C LEU A 495 30.82 -19.41 3.11
N ARG A 496 30.73 -20.74 2.96
CA ARG A 496 31.68 -21.70 3.55
C ARG A 496 33.10 -21.52 3.01
N GLU A 497 33.26 -21.18 1.75
CA GLU A 497 34.56 -20.89 1.13
C GLU A 497 35.15 -19.58 1.67
N ALA A 498 34.33 -18.56 1.88
CA ALA A 498 34.74 -17.27 2.41
C ALA A 498 35.16 -17.38 3.89
N VAL A 499 34.34 -17.99 4.74
CA VAL A 499 34.64 -18.15 6.18
C VAL A 499 35.63 -19.29 6.45
N GLY A 500 35.84 -20.22 5.52
CA GLY A 500 36.76 -21.35 5.67
C GLY A 500 36.31 -22.40 6.70
N ALA A 501 37.14 -23.43 6.89
CA ALA A 501 36.82 -24.56 7.78
C ALA A 501 36.80 -24.20 9.28
N SER A 502 37.51 -23.12 9.66
CA SER A 502 37.49 -22.57 11.02
C SER A 502 36.33 -21.61 11.28
N GLY A 503 35.64 -21.14 10.23
CA GLY A 503 34.54 -20.19 10.35
C GLY A 503 33.20 -20.84 10.71
N THR A 504 32.24 -20.03 11.17
CA THR A 504 30.90 -20.49 11.57
C THR A 504 29.82 -19.63 10.95
N LEU A 505 28.85 -20.26 10.30
CA LEU A 505 27.67 -19.58 9.75
C LEU A 505 26.52 -19.68 10.74
N VAL A 506 25.79 -18.59 10.96
CA VAL A 506 24.64 -18.51 11.87
C VAL A 506 23.44 -17.93 11.12
N VAL A 507 22.25 -18.47 11.35
CA VAL A 507 20.99 -17.99 10.75
C VAL A 507 19.87 -17.95 11.79
N PRO A 508 18.92 -17.01 11.69
CA PRO A 508 17.71 -17.06 12.51
C PRO A 508 16.87 -18.27 12.14
N ALA A 509 16.41 -19.03 13.14
CA ALA A 509 15.62 -20.25 12.96
C ALA A 509 14.29 -20.16 13.72
N PHE A 510 13.59 -19.03 13.62
CA PHE A 510 12.42 -18.76 14.46
C PHE A 510 11.22 -19.64 14.13
N THR A 511 10.43 -19.93 15.16
CA THR A 511 9.22 -20.76 15.13
C THR A 511 8.07 -20.04 15.83
N THR A 512 7.83 -18.78 15.47
CA THR A 512 6.82 -17.93 16.14
C THR A 512 5.37 -18.37 15.95
N TYR A 513 5.14 -19.45 15.19
CA TYR A 513 3.84 -20.11 15.06
C TYR A 513 3.58 -21.14 16.18
N LEU A 514 4.59 -21.48 17.01
CA LEU A 514 4.46 -22.37 18.17
C LEU A 514 4.08 -21.59 19.43
N THR A 515 2.88 -21.02 19.44
CA THR A 515 2.36 -20.21 20.56
C THR A 515 0.95 -20.65 20.93
N ASP A 516 0.46 -20.19 22.07
CA ASP A 516 -0.93 -20.45 22.49
C ASP A 516 -1.92 -19.98 21.41
N PRO A 517 -2.89 -20.82 21.00
CA PRO A 517 -3.85 -20.49 19.94
C PRO A 517 -4.71 -19.26 20.24
N ALA A 518 -4.85 -18.86 21.51
CA ALA A 518 -5.54 -17.63 21.89
C ALA A 518 -4.82 -16.35 21.41
N THR A 519 -3.53 -16.45 21.06
CA THR A 519 -2.71 -15.32 20.60
C THR A 519 -2.61 -15.22 19.07
N TRP A 520 -3.17 -16.18 18.33
CA TRP A 520 -3.05 -16.27 16.87
C TRP A 520 -3.95 -15.26 16.15
N VAL A 521 -3.35 -14.21 15.59
CA VAL A 521 -4.11 -13.15 14.87
C VAL A 521 -4.17 -13.38 13.37
N GLN A 522 -3.12 -13.95 12.78
CA GLN A 522 -3.03 -14.07 11.31
C GLN A 522 -3.84 -15.23 10.76
N ARG A 523 -4.01 -16.27 11.58
CA ARG A 523 -4.83 -17.45 11.30
C ARG A 523 -5.53 -17.87 12.61
N PRO A 524 -6.47 -17.05 13.11
CA PRO A 524 -7.19 -17.39 14.32
C PRO A 524 -8.01 -18.65 14.10
N VAL A 525 -8.14 -19.43 15.16
CA VAL A 525 -8.97 -20.63 15.21
C VAL A 525 -10.08 -20.43 16.25
N PRO A 526 -11.24 -21.08 16.10
CA PRO A 526 -12.33 -20.95 17.06
C PRO A 526 -11.88 -21.21 18.49
N PRO A 527 -12.33 -20.42 19.50
CA PRO A 527 -11.98 -20.65 20.89
C PRO A 527 -12.31 -22.05 21.42
N THR A 528 -13.32 -22.69 20.84
CA THR A 528 -13.71 -24.08 21.13
C THR A 528 -12.62 -25.09 20.78
N TRP A 529 -11.70 -24.77 19.86
CA TRP A 529 -10.58 -25.65 19.47
C TRP A 529 -9.36 -25.48 20.37
N TRP A 530 -9.25 -24.40 21.14
CA TRP A 530 -8.05 -24.11 21.93
C TRP A 530 -7.70 -25.21 22.93
N PRO A 531 -8.63 -25.81 23.69
CA PRO A 531 -8.29 -26.90 24.60
C PRO A 531 -7.69 -28.11 23.87
N HIS A 532 -8.27 -28.48 22.72
CA HIS A 532 -7.79 -29.59 21.91
C HIS A 532 -6.40 -29.30 21.32
N ILE A 533 -6.20 -28.10 20.75
CA ILE A 533 -4.89 -27.68 20.23
C ILE A 533 -3.84 -27.67 21.35
N ARG A 534 -4.17 -27.15 22.54
CA ARG A 534 -3.24 -27.18 23.68
C ARG A 534 -2.88 -28.60 24.10
N ALA A 535 -3.83 -29.53 24.05
CA ALA A 535 -3.58 -30.94 24.39
C ALA A 535 -2.80 -31.70 23.31
N SER A 536 -2.90 -31.29 22.04
CA SER A 536 -2.38 -32.06 20.89
C SER A 536 -1.20 -31.42 20.16
N LEU A 537 -0.86 -30.15 20.41
CA LEU A 537 0.28 -29.49 19.78
C LEU A 537 1.59 -30.11 20.29
N PRO A 538 2.47 -30.63 19.41
CA PRO A 538 3.76 -31.20 19.83
C PRO A 538 4.66 -30.16 20.52
N PRO A 539 5.56 -30.59 21.41
CA PRO A 539 6.57 -29.70 21.98
C PRO A 539 7.52 -29.22 20.88
N PHE A 540 8.12 -28.05 21.07
CA PHE A 540 9.18 -27.60 20.17
C PHE A 540 10.32 -28.63 20.12
N ASP A 541 10.61 -29.06 18.90
CA ASP A 541 11.70 -29.98 18.57
C ASP A 541 12.58 -29.27 17.53
N PRO A 542 13.88 -29.03 17.85
CA PRO A 542 14.78 -28.28 16.98
C PRO A 542 15.06 -28.95 15.63
N ASP A 543 14.93 -30.27 15.55
CA ASP A 543 15.31 -31.08 14.39
C ASP A 543 14.18 -31.20 13.37
N VAL A 544 12.92 -31.26 13.83
CA VAL A 544 11.77 -31.47 12.94
C VAL A 544 10.94 -30.21 12.68
N HIS A 545 10.91 -29.24 13.61
CA HIS A 545 10.09 -28.03 13.40
C HIS A 545 10.77 -27.09 12.39
N PRO A 546 10.14 -26.80 11.24
CA PRO A 546 10.75 -25.95 10.23
C PRO A 546 10.89 -24.50 10.71
N VAL A 547 11.86 -23.78 10.15
CA VAL A 547 11.91 -22.33 10.30
C VAL A 547 10.66 -21.70 9.71
N GLN A 548 10.11 -20.68 10.37
CA GLN A 548 8.93 -19.97 9.88
C GLN A 548 9.16 -19.42 8.46
N PRO A 549 8.19 -19.54 7.54
CA PRO A 549 8.39 -19.18 6.13
C PRO A 549 8.81 -17.72 5.89
N ARG A 550 8.49 -16.81 6.83
CA ARG A 550 8.84 -15.38 6.74
C ARG A 550 10.32 -15.07 6.81
N LEU A 551 11.14 -15.95 7.37
CA LEU A 551 12.60 -15.77 7.42
C LEU A 551 13.29 -16.12 6.09
N GLY A 552 12.54 -16.65 5.11
CA GLY A 552 13.07 -17.08 3.83
C GLY A 552 13.50 -18.55 3.82
N ARG A 553 13.84 -19.06 2.63
CA ARG A 553 14.19 -20.48 2.43
C ARG A 553 15.61 -20.84 2.87
N PHE A 554 16.52 -19.86 2.89
CA PHE A 554 17.92 -20.11 3.18
C PHE A 554 18.18 -20.52 4.65
N PRO A 555 17.57 -19.91 5.67
CA PRO A 555 17.74 -20.39 7.03
C PRO A 555 17.27 -21.83 7.26
N GLU A 556 16.14 -22.22 6.67
CA GLU A 556 15.67 -23.62 6.72
C GLU A 556 16.63 -24.58 6.00
N PHE A 557 17.15 -24.13 4.86
CA PHE A 557 18.17 -24.89 4.13
C PHE A 557 19.44 -25.10 4.96
N VAL A 558 19.91 -24.07 5.69
CA VAL A 558 21.07 -24.20 6.58
C VAL A 558 20.76 -25.09 7.78
N ARG A 559 19.60 -24.90 8.43
CA ARG A 559 19.14 -25.68 9.60
C ARG A 559 19.18 -27.19 9.33
N THR A 560 18.81 -27.61 8.13
CA THR A 560 18.69 -29.03 7.76
C THR A 560 20.00 -29.66 7.28
N LEU A 561 21.12 -28.91 7.23
CA LEU A 561 22.41 -29.47 6.86
C LEU A 561 22.98 -30.35 7.97
N PRO A 562 23.59 -31.51 7.64
CA PRO A 562 24.33 -32.32 8.60
C PRO A 562 25.39 -31.49 9.35
N GLY A 563 25.48 -31.69 10.67
CA GLY A 563 26.42 -30.96 11.53
C GLY A 563 26.01 -29.52 11.86
N THR A 564 24.77 -29.12 11.56
CA THR A 564 24.22 -27.84 12.02
C THR A 564 23.54 -28.04 13.37
N HIS A 565 23.82 -27.14 14.31
CA HIS A 565 23.20 -27.12 15.62
C HIS A 565 22.11 -26.05 15.66
N ARG A 566 21.03 -26.30 16.40
CA ARG A 566 19.99 -25.30 16.66
C ARG A 566 19.77 -25.15 18.15
N SER A 567 19.73 -23.91 18.63
CA SER A 567 19.44 -23.61 20.03
C SER A 567 18.01 -24.02 20.44
N THR A 568 17.79 -24.23 21.73
CA THR A 568 16.59 -24.89 22.26
C THR A 568 15.39 -23.97 22.51
N HIS A 569 15.47 -22.68 22.18
CA HIS A 569 14.37 -21.75 22.43
C HIS A 569 13.20 -21.93 21.45
N PRO A 570 11.95 -22.14 21.93
CA PRO A 570 10.80 -22.47 21.08
C PRO A 570 10.38 -21.40 20.07
N LEU A 571 10.62 -20.11 20.34
CA LEU A 571 10.26 -19.02 19.42
C LEU A 571 11.44 -18.45 18.63
N TYR A 572 12.53 -18.14 19.32
CA TYR A 572 13.62 -17.30 18.81
C TYR A 572 14.93 -18.05 18.57
N SER A 573 14.88 -19.37 18.36
CA SER A 573 16.09 -20.16 18.15
C SER A 573 16.93 -19.67 16.95
N LEU A 574 18.26 -19.82 17.08
CA LEU A 574 19.21 -19.69 15.99
C LEU A 574 19.74 -21.08 15.59
N ALA A 575 20.13 -21.21 14.32
CA ALA A 575 20.86 -22.37 13.81
C ALA A 575 22.27 -21.96 13.37
N ALA A 576 23.28 -22.78 13.67
CA ALA A 576 24.67 -22.50 13.36
C ALA A 576 25.41 -23.74 12.84
N SER A 577 26.28 -23.54 11.85
CA SER A 577 27.09 -24.57 11.20
C SER A 577 28.54 -24.13 11.21
N GLY A 578 29.39 -24.84 11.94
CA GLY A 578 30.82 -24.57 12.09
C GLY A 578 31.35 -24.83 13.51
N PRO A 579 32.66 -24.71 13.75
CA PRO A 579 33.29 -25.11 15.01
C PRO A 579 32.78 -24.37 16.25
N ALA A 580 32.34 -23.11 16.11
CA ALA A 580 31.83 -22.33 17.24
C ALA A 580 30.34 -22.61 17.55
N ALA A 581 29.63 -23.35 16.69
CA ALA A 581 28.19 -23.55 16.80
C ALA A 581 27.74 -24.15 18.15
N PRO A 582 28.38 -25.21 18.69
CA PRO A 582 27.98 -25.77 19.99
C PRO A 582 28.11 -24.76 21.14
N ALA A 583 29.20 -23.98 21.16
CA ALA A 583 29.45 -22.98 22.20
C ALA A 583 28.49 -21.79 22.11
N LEU A 584 28.25 -21.27 20.90
CA LEU A 584 27.35 -20.12 20.66
C LEU A 584 25.89 -20.43 21.02
N LEU A 585 25.47 -21.69 20.88
CA LEU A 585 24.07 -22.10 21.04
C LEU A 585 23.80 -22.88 22.34
N ALA A 586 24.81 -23.10 23.18
CA ALA A 586 24.73 -23.94 24.38
C ALA A 586 23.65 -23.49 25.37
N ALA A 587 23.54 -22.19 25.60
CA ALA A 587 22.56 -21.60 26.50
C ALA A 587 21.55 -20.75 25.72
N HIS A 588 20.26 -21.05 25.90
CA HIS A 588 19.19 -20.24 25.35
C HIS A 588 17.99 -20.26 26.32
N PRO A 589 17.97 -19.37 27.32
CA PRO A 589 16.93 -19.35 28.34
C PRO A 589 15.58 -18.98 27.73
N LEU A 590 14.52 -19.46 28.36
CA LEU A 590 13.15 -19.22 27.90
C LEU A 590 12.76 -17.74 27.96
N PRO A 591 12.84 -17.02 29.10
CA PRO A 591 12.54 -15.59 29.13
C PRO A 591 13.63 -14.78 28.42
N TYR A 592 13.20 -13.74 27.70
CA TYR A 592 14.07 -12.82 26.98
C TYR A 592 14.97 -13.54 25.95
N GLY A 593 14.34 -14.27 25.02
CA GLY A 593 15.04 -15.13 24.07
C GLY A 593 16.02 -14.41 23.13
N LEU A 594 15.99 -13.09 23.06
CA LEU A 594 16.94 -12.29 22.28
C LEU A 594 17.78 -11.34 23.15
N GLY A 595 17.77 -11.54 24.48
CA GLY A 595 18.43 -10.66 25.46
C GLY A 595 19.84 -11.10 25.89
N ALA A 596 20.30 -10.58 27.03
CA ALA A 596 21.68 -10.70 27.52
C ALA A 596 22.19 -12.14 27.74
N ARG A 597 21.28 -13.11 27.91
CA ARG A 597 21.63 -14.53 28.07
C ARG A 597 21.33 -15.37 26.81
N SER A 598 20.98 -14.71 25.72
CA SER A 598 20.68 -15.37 24.44
C SER A 598 21.95 -15.60 23.60
N PRO A 599 21.88 -16.48 22.58
CA PRO A 599 22.93 -16.63 21.58
C PRO A 599 23.35 -15.33 20.89
N LEU A 600 22.50 -14.29 20.82
CA LEU A 600 22.92 -13.01 20.25
C LEU A 600 24.04 -12.34 21.05
N THR A 601 24.03 -12.49 22.38
CA THR A 601 25.11 -11.99 23.24
C THR A 601 26.39 -12.78 23.02
N ALA A 602 26.28 -14.10 22.84
CA ALA A 602 27.43 -14.94 22.51
C ALA A 602 28.06 -14.53 21.16
N LEU A 603 27.26 -14.12 20.17
CA LEU A 603 27.77 -13.55 18.92
C LEU A 603 28.55 -12.25 19.14
N GLY A 604 28.06 -11.37 20.04
CA GLY A 604 28.77 -10.16 20.44
C GLY A 604 30.16 -10.46 21.02
N GLY A 605 30.26 -11.49 21.88
CA GLY A 605 31.53 -11.93 22.47
C GLY A 605 32.47 -12.68 21.52
N ALA A 606 31.97 -13.20 20.40
CA ALA A 606 32.73 -14.02 19.45
C ALA A 606 33.29 -13.23 18.24
N ALA A 607 33.38 -11.89 18.35
CA ALA A 607 33.75 -11.01 17.25
C ALA A 607 32.94 -11.26 15.96
N ALA A 608 31.68 -11.67 16.10
CA ALA A 608 30.84 -12.05 14.98
C ALA A 608 30.50 -10.83 14.09
N LYS A 609 30.20 -11.10 12.83
CA LYS A 609 29.70 -10.13 11.86
C LYS A 609 28.27 -10.47 11.48
N VAL A 610 27.42 -9.46 11.29
CA VAL A 610 26.09 -9.64 10.67
C VAL A 610 26.19 -9.28 9.19
N LEU A 611 25.67 -10.16 8.34
CA LEU A 611 25.63 -10.05 6.89
C LEU A 611 24.18 -9.99 6.42
N LEU A 612 23.80 -8.87 5.81
CA LEU A 612 22.47 -8.64 5.24
C LEU A 612 22.58 -8.68 3.71
N ILE A 613 22.00 -9.68 3.06
CA ILE A 613 22.05 -9.90 1.61
C ILE A 613 20.69 -9.59 1.00
N GLY A 614 20.56 -8.47 0.28
CA GLY A 614 19.31 -8.08 -0.36
C GLY A 614 18.14 -7.86 0.60
N VAL A 615 18.45 -7.56 1.86
CA VAL A 615 17.49 -7.26 2.94
C VAL A 615 17.94 -6.03 3.71
N GLY A 616 16.99 -5.28 4.27
CA GLY A 616 17.26 -4.06 5.04
C GLY A 616 17.51 -4.31 6.53
N TRP A 617 17.79 -3.22 7.25
CA TRP A 617 18.02 -3.21 8.70
C TRP A 617 16.83 -3.71 9.51
N ASP A 618 15.60 -3.60 8.98
CA ASP A 618 14.37 -4.16 9.57
C ASP A 618 14.40 -5.69 9.69
N LYS A 619 15.33 -6.37 9.02
CA LYS A 619 15.56 -7.82 9.13
C LYS A 619 16.76 -8.19 10.00
N CYS A 620 17.45 -7.21 10.56
CA CYS A 620 18.68 -7.41 11.32
C CYS A 620 18.36 -7.88 12.76
N THR A 621 18.34 -9.19 12.98
CA THR A 621 17.94 -9.76 14.28
C THR A 621 18.83 -9.34 15.44
N VAL A 622 20.11 -9.04 15.20
CA VAL A 622 21.04 -8.60 16.25
C VAL A 622 20.64 -7.28 16.91
N LEU A 623 19.85 -6.43 16.23
CA LEU A 623 19.36 -5.18 16.82
C LEU A 623 18.36 -5.41 17.96
N HIS A 624 17.69 -6.57 18.01
CA HIS A 624 16.85 -6.93 19.15
C HIS A 624 17.66 -7.07 20.44
N LEU A 625 18.94 -7.44 20.36
CA LEU A 625 19.80 -7.50 21.54
C LEU A 625 19.95 -6.11 22.17
N ALA A 626 20.18 -5.08 21.35
CA ALA A 626 20.29 -3.70 21.85
C ALA A 626 19.00 -3.23 22.55
N GLU A 627 17.83 -3.65 22.05
CA GLU A 627 16.54 -3.36 22.70
C GLU A 627 16.43 -3.99 24.09
N HIS A 628 16.98 -5.19 24.26
CA HIS A 628 17.00 -5.87 25.55
C HIS A 628 18.02 -5.23 26.52
N LEU A 629 19.18 -4.82 26.02
CA LEU A 629 20.28 -4.24 26.81
C LEU A 629 20.08 -2.77 27.18
N THR A 630 19.09 -2.08 26.61
CA THR A 630 18.95 -0.62 26.80
C THR A 630 17.65 -0.28 27.52
N PRO A 631 17.69 0.43 28.66
CA PRO A 631 16.48 1.02 29.22
C PRO A 631 16.02 2.20 28.34
N TYR A 632 14.73 2.27 28.03
CA TYR A 632 14.13 3.40 27.32
C TYR A 632 12.65 3.58 27.72
N PRO A 633 12.10 4.80 27.65
CA PRO A 633 10.69 5.06 27.94
C PRO A 633 9.73 4.18 27.14
N GLY A 634 8.72 3.60 27.79
CA GLY A 634 7.74 2.72 27.17
C GLY A 634 8.23 1.31 26.83
N ARG A 635 9.41 0.91 27.32
CA ARG A 635 9.93 -0.47 27.21
C ARG A 635 9.00 -1.44 27.96
N ARG A 636 8.44 -2.40 27.24
CA ARG A 636 7.43 -3.34 27.77
C ARG A 636 7.80 -4.78 27.47
N VAL A 637 7.33 -5.67 28.32
CA VAL A 637 7.36 -7.12 28.13
C VAL A 637 5.94 -7.63 28.02
N HIS A 638 5.76 -8.71 27.28
CA HIS A 638 4.50 -9.44 27.23
C HIS A 638 4.75 -10.92 27.53
N ARG A 639 3.71 -11.60 28.02
CA ARG A 639 3.78 -13.01 28.36
C ARG A 639 3.39 -13.84 27.15
N MET A 640 4.30 -14.71 26.74
CA MET A 640 4.08 -15.71 25.70
C MET A 640 4.01 -17.08 26.31
N ARG A 641 3.14 -17.94 25.80
CA ARG A 641 3.02 -19.32 26.25
C ARG A 641 3.42 -20.25 25.12
N VAL A 642 4.36 -21.14 25.39
CA VAL A 642 5.04 -21.95 24.38
C VAL A 642 5.08 -23.43 24.77
N PRO A 643 5.00 -24.35 23.78
CA PRO A 643 5.05 -25.78 24.04
C PRO A 643 6.50 -26.26 24.16
N ARG A 644 6.85 -26.91 25.27
CA ARG A 644 8.16 -27.54 25.49
C ARG A 644 8.02 -29.00 25.89
N ALA A 645 9.06 -29.78 25.62
CA ALA A 645 9.11 -31.17 26.03
C ALA A 645 9.25 -31.25 27.56
N GLY A 646 8.34 -31.98 28.20
CA GLY A 646 8.44 -32.42 29.59
C GLY A 646 9.46 -33.55 29.75
N ALA A 647 9.67 -34.00 30.99
CA ALA A 647 10.61 -35.08 31.30
C ALA A 647 10.23 -36.43 30.65
N ASP A 648 8.95 -36.62 30.38
CA ASP A 648 8.34 -37.77 29.72
C ASP A 648 8.15 -37.58 28.21
N GLY A 649 8.61 -36.45 27.66
CA GLY A 649 8.40 -36.08 26.26
C GLY A 649 7.03 -35.47 25.94
N ALA A 650 6.11 -35.36 26.92
CA ALA A 650 4.81 -34.74 26.72
C ALA A 650 4.91 -33.21 26.56
N THR A 651 3.90 -32.59 25.94
CA THR A 651 3.85 -31.13 25.80
C THR A 651 3.54 -30.46 27.14
N VAL A 652 4.49 -29.68 27.65
CA VAL A 652 4.32 -28.79 28.79
C VAL A 652 4.27 -27.35 28.29
N TRP A 653 3.14 -26.68 28.52
CA TRP A 653 2.97 -25.26 28.19
C TRP A 653 3.62 -24.38 29.26
N GLN A 654 4.66 -23.65 28.88
CA GLN A 654 5.40 -22.75 29.76
C GLN A 654 5.17 -21.30 29.38
N ASP A 655 4.91 -20.47 30.39
CA ASP A 655 4.87 -19.02 30.23
C ASP A 655 6.29 -18.46 30.19
N SER A 656 6.47 -17.44 29.37
CA SER A 656 7.75 -16.80 29.11
C SER A 656 7.54 -15.33 28.83
N ASP A 657 8.23 -14.48 29.58
CA ASP A 657 8.25 -13.05 29.25
C ASP A 657 9.18 -12.80 28.07
N GLN A 658 8.70 -12.02 27.12
CA GLN A 658 9.43 -11.59 25.93
C GLN A 658 9.30 -10.08 25.79
N LEU A 659 10.34 -9.43 25.29
CA LEU A 659 10.29 -8.00 25.01
C LEU A 659 9.29 -7.73 23.89
N VAL A 660 8.49 -6.67 24.02
CA VAL A 660 7.68 -6.17 22.91
C VAL A 660 8.63 -5.50 21.91
N MET A 661 8.93 -6.21 20.82
CA MET A 661 9.91 -5.79 19.80
C MET A 661 9.40 -4.60 18.97
N TYR A 662 10.30 -3.66 18.60
CA TYR A 662 9.99 -2.52 17.75
C TYR A 662 11.08 -2.24 16.72
N GLU A 663 10.79 -2.58 15.46
CA GLU A 663 11.73 -2.47 14.32
C GLU A 663 11.71 -1.08 13.64
N GLY A 664 10.80 -0.18 14.03
CA GLY A 664 10.53 1.08 13.29
C GLY A 664 11.71 2.04 13.21
N ASP A 665 12.69 1.91 14.11
CA ASP A 665 13.88 2.77 14.14
C ASP A 665 15.12 2.13 13.52
N TYR A 666 15.06 0.84 13.12
CA TYR A 666 16.24 0.08 12.74
C TYR A 666 16.97 0.66 11.54
N ALA A 667 16.23 1.21 10.57
CA ALA A 667 16.82 1.93 9.44
C ALA A 667 17.67 3.13 9.89
N ARG A 668 17.20 3.90 10.89
CA ARG A 668 17.94 5.07 11.41
C ARG A 668 19.19 4.67 12.18
N ILE A 669 19.11 3.56 12.93
CA ILE A 669 20.26 2.98 13.63
C ILE A 669 21.30 2.52 12.59
N GLY A 670 20.85 1.81 11.55
CA GLY A 670 21.66 1.39 10.41
C GLY A 670 22.36 2.56 9.71
N ASP A 671 21.62 3.62 9.36
CA ASP A 671 22.18 4.84 8.76
C ASP A 671 23.22 5.52 9.66
N ARG A 672 23.03 5.44 10.99
CA ARG A 672 24.00 5.97 11.95
C ARG A 672 25.25 5.10 12.03
N ALA A 673 25.12 3.78 11.94
CA ALA A 673 26.22 2.84 11.86
C ALA A 673 27.04 3.01 10.58
N ALA A 674 26.38 3.19 9.43
CA ALA A 674 27.03 3.47 8.16
C ALA A 674 27.83 4.79 8.21
N ARG A 675 27.24 5.87 8.73
CA ARG A 675 27.93 7.15 8.93
C ARG A 675 29.07 7.09 9.95
N ALA A 676 29.03 6.13 10.88
CA ALA A 676 30.11 5.88 11.82
C ALA A 676 31.25 5.03 11.22
N GLY A 677 31.14 4.61 9.96
CA GLY A 677 32.12 3.75 9.29
C GLY A 677 32.10 2.29 9.75
N LEU A 678 31.03 1.85 10.45
CA LEU A 678 30.92 0.48 10.95
C LEU A 678 30.40 -0.52 9.90
N VAL A 679 29.83 -0.03 8.81
CA VAL A 679 29.15 -0.84 7.80
C VAL A 679 29.99 -0.88 6.53
N ARG A 680 30.31 -2.07 6.08
CA ARG A 680 30.84 -2.30 4.74
C ARG A 680 29.68 -2.62 3.81
N GLU A 681 29.57 -1.88 2.73
CA GLU A 681 28.51 -2.04 1.73
C GLU A 681 29.12 -2.42 0.39
N GLY A 682 28.47 -3.31 -0.34
CA GLY A 682 28.95 -3.74 -1.65
C GLY A 682 27.97 -4.67 -2.35
N PRO A 683 28.18 -4.94 -3.64
CA PRO A 683 27.39 -5.92 -4.36
C PRO A 683 27.74 -7.35 -3.91
N LEU A 684 26.74 -8.22 -3.92
CA LEU A 684 26.89 -9.67 -3.89
C LEU A 684 26.00 -10.23 -5.01
N ALA A 685 26.60 -10.59 -6.14
CA ALA A 685 25.86 -10.81 -7.38
C ALA A 685 24.97 -9.58 -7.72
N ALA A 686 23.67 -9.77 -8.01
CA ALA A 686 22.75 -8.65 -8.25
C ALA A 686 22.25 -7.96 -6.96
N ALA A 687 22.56 -8.49 -5.77
CA ALA A 687 22.05 -7.95 -4.51
C ALA A 687 22.99 -6.89 -3.94
N GLY A 688 22.44 -5.85 -3.30
CA GLY A 688 23.20 -5.07 -2.32
C GLY A 688 23.41 -5.88 -1.03
N ALA A 689 24.61 -5.84 -0.48
CA ALA A 689 24.96 -6.52 0.75
C ALA A 689 25.62 -5.57 1.76
N LEU A 690 25.30 -5.78 3.04
CA LEU A 690 25.83 -5.01 4.17
C LEU A 690 26.52 -5.98 5.14
N LEU A 691 27.73 -5.66 5.58
CA LEU A 691 28.49 -6.40 6.58
C LEU A 691 28.87 -5.47 7.73
N CYS A 692 28.56 -5.87 8.97
CA CYS A 692 28.80 -5.05 10.15
C CYS A 692 29.22 -5.91 11.36
N PRO A 693 30.22 -5.51 12.17
CA PRO A 693 30.55 -6.21 13.42
C PRO A 693 29.39 -6.15 14.41
N VAL A 694 28.98 -7.30 14.97
CA VAL A 694 27.82 -7.40 15.87
C VAL A 694 28.00 -6.57 17.12
N ALA A 695 29.16 -6.68 17.80
CA ALA A 695 29.43 -5.94 19.03
C ALA A 695 29.33 -4.42 18.81
N ALA A 696 30.04 -3.89 17.81
CA ALA A 696 30.04 -2.46 17.50
C ALA A 696 28.65 -1.93 17.08
N LEU A 697 27.88 -2.74 16.34
CA LEU A 697 26.51 -2.40 15.96
C LEU A 697 25.59 -2.34 17.19
N VAL A 698 25.68 -3.32 18.08
CA VAL A 698 24.88 -3.38 19.31
C VAL A 698 25.23 -2.21 20.23
N ASP A 699 26.51 -1.91 20.43
CA ASP A 699 26.96 -0.78 21.26
C ASP A 699 26.43 0.56 20.74
N LEU A 700 26.56 0.79 19.41
CA LEU A 700 26.01 1.98 18.77
C LEU A 700 24.50 2.03 18.90
N ALA A 701 23.82 0.91 18.69
CA ALA A 701 22.37 0.81 18.81
C ALA A 701 21.92 1.12 20.24
N CYS A 702 22.59 0.58 21.27
CA CYS A 702 22.27 0.86 22.67
C CYS A 702 22.34 2.37 22.96
N GLY A 703 23.45 3.02 22.61
CA GLY A 703 23.58 4.46 22.81
C GLY A 703 22.57 5.27 21.98
N TRP A 704 22.16 4.79 20.81
CA TRP A 704 21.12 5.43 20.02
C TRP A 704 19.75 5.30 20.69
N LEU A 705 19.38 4.09 21.13
CA LEU A 705 18.10 3.78 21.75
C LEU A 705 17.89 4.59 23.04
N GLU A 706 18.92 4.64 23.89
CA GLU A 706 18.89 5.40 25.15
C GLU A 706 18.55 6.88 24.95
N ARG A 707 19.05 7.49 23.87
CA ARG A 707 18.87 8.92 23.59
C ARG A 707 17.62 9.26 22.79
N HIS A 708 17.10 8.33 21.98
CA HIS A 708 16.11 8.67 20.95
C HIS A 708 14.82 7.86 21.01
N ARG A 709 14.81 6.70 21.66
CA ARG A 709 13.64 5.84 21.67
C ARG A 709 12.72 6.20 22.82
N ASP A 710 11.49 6.56 22.48
CA ASP A 710 10.38 6.71 23.42
C ASP A 710 9.14 6.01 22.84
N LEU A 711 8.73 4.92 23.50
CA LEU A 711 7.56 4.12 23.12
C LEU A 711 6.39 4.31 24.09
N SER A 712 6.42 5.34 24.94
CA SER A 712 5.38 5.58 25.96
C SER A 712 4.00 5.81 25.33
N ALA A 713 3.96 6.45 24.16
CA ALA A 713 2.73 6.68 23.38
C ALA A 713 2.44 5.58 22.34
N TRP A 714 3.32 4.58 22.20
CA TRP A 714 3.16 3.54 21.19
C TRP A 714 2.17 2.47 21.67
N GLY A 715 1.15 2.17 20.86
CA GLY A 715 0.16 1.14 21.17
C GLY A 715 0.72 -0.27 21.02
N VAL A 716 0.31 -1.18 21.90
CA VAL A 716 0.64 -2.61 21.80
C VAL A 716 -0.48 -3.35 21.08
N ALA A 717 -0.13 -4.41 20.35
CA ALA A 717 -1.12 -5.23 19.67
C ALA A 717 -2.11 -5.86 20.68
N PRO A 718 -3.41 -5.86 20.40
CA PRO A 718 -4.45 -6.29 21.36
C PRO A 718 -4.41 -7.79 21.69
N ASN A 719 -3.67 -8.60 20.91
CA ASN A 719 -3.47 -10.02 21.16
C ASN A 719 -2.28 -10.33 22.09
N MET A 720 -1.50 -9.32 22.49
CA MET A 720 -0.42 -9.51 23.46
C MET A 720 -1.01 -9.56 24.87
N THR A 721 -0.78 -10.67 25.56
CA THR A 721 -1.27 -10.88 26.92
C THR A 721 -0.20 -10.53 27.95
N GLY A 722 -0.62 -10.09 29.15
CA GLY A 722 0.29 -9.81 30.25
C GLY A 722 1.30 -8.69 29.98
N VAL A 723 0.93 -7.72 29.13
CA VAL A 723 1.76 -6.56 28.79
C VAL A 723 2.00 -5.73 30.04
N ARG A 724 3.26 -5.49 30.36
CA ARG A 724 3.68 -4.66 31.50
C ARG A 724 5.01 -3.99 31.21
N GLU A 725 5.38 -2.99 32.01
CA GLU A 725 6.71 -2.38 31.92
C GLU A 725 7.80 -3.43 32.13
N ALA A 726 8.87 -3.32 31.35
CA ALA A 726 10.01 -4.19 31.48
C ALA A 726 10.76 -3.87 32.78
N PRO A 727 11.06 -4.86 33.64
CA PRO A 727 11.81 -4.59 34.85
C PRO A 727 13.21 -4.10 34.53
N ALA A 728 13.74 -3.16 35.33
CA ALA A 728 15.10 -2.64 35.18
C ALA A 728 16.17 -3.73 35.29
N THR A 729 15.86 -4.83 36.00
CA THR A 729 16.72 -6.01 36.18
C THR A 729 16.62 -7.04 35.05
N ALA A 730 15.86 -6.76 33.98
CA ALA A 730 15.84 -7.60 32.76
C ALA A 730 17.01 -7.28 31.80
N LEU A 731 18.00 -6.52 32.26
CA LEU A 731 19.24 -6.18 31.57
C LEU A 731 20.25 -7.33 31.66
#